data_AF-A0AA35MF54-F1
#
_entry.id   AF-A0AA35MF54-F1
#
_cell.length_a   1.000
_cell.length_b   1.000
_cell.length_c   1.000
_cell.angle_alpha   90.00
_cell.angle_beta   90.00
_cell.angle_gamma   90.00
#
_symmetry.space_group_name_H-M   'P 1'
#
loop_
_entity.id
_entity.type
_entity.pdbx_description
1 polymer ?
#
loop_
_entity_poly.entity_id
_entity_poly.type
_entity_poly.pdbx_seq_one_letter_code
_entity_poly.pdbx_strand_id
1 'polypeptide(L)'
;MSNGTVCSSPPLPNGGIVMSPIKPSIETVEKTAAAKVFLETHFNERLNRPDSRTRREQYLQTQLFYNPHLSNEEKDAIRESFYTHETWHLRETRSIKSRCQAVGQPAGATSYENSYEALKILGKGSFGVVKLVQEKPSLGQVYPRQVFAMKVIRKSDMLRSSQEGHLRAERDFLVASEGSNWIVPLVCSFQDTSNLYLVMEYMPGGDFLGLLIRENILHEAVARFYVAEMILAVEEAHRLRFIHRDIKPDNFLIAANGHLKISDFGLAFDGHWSHDGNYYNYHRYSLLNKLGIQINGDDADQKESKDMHKQLERNRMLMMGFERHQKPTSFRYGIPTESDSEDDGNTLEDIIDWRNKCGNRASAHSVVGTSQYMAPEVIVGQHYDGRCDWWSIGIILYECLYGQTPFLSEHGRKETKQNILDYRKQLFFPHKPDVSDKCQDLMYRLIRDKENRICSRRYQMKDRGQLDGGRPTDYLGRYVFPDDAEDIKAHRWFKSVPWTRLHEINPPFVPHVHGPEDTRYFDESASIDDQTESGEAAPTPSPQEIRSILRDFRPSIQDLATELVAEPYDTIKLRSIDQKIELTAQANETEKDVLKHFVRLYGHKERKRPRDRVLRDEKTKDVAMAVRKQTAFLGYTWRRMRPEGYMMPRADTLFKLGKPHEKPTLIIQ
;
A
#
# COMPACT_ATOMS: atom_id res chain seq x y z
N MET A 1 -47.15 -6.78 85.18
CA MET A 1 -47.01 -7.05 83.73
C MET A 1 -45.79 -6.28 83.25
N SER A 2 -44.86 -7.03 82.70
CA SER A 2 -43.43 -6.75 82.56
C SER A 2 -43.07 -5.96 81.29
N ASN A 3 -41.95 -5.24 81.43
CA ASN A 3 -41.15 -4.58 80.39
C ASN A 3 -40.95 -5.41 79.12
N GLY A 4 -41.07 -4.76 77.96
CA GLY A 4 -40.64 -5.27 76.65
C GLY A 4 -39.44 -4.49 76.14
N THR A 5 -38.28 -5.14 76.16
CA THR A 5 -36.94 -4.65 75.83
C THR A 5 -36.76 -4.41 74.33
N VAL A 6 -36.18 -3.25 73.98
CA VAL A 6 -35.74 -2.89 72.62
C VAL A 6 -34.43 -3.62 72.32
N CYS A 7 -34.42 -4.49 71.30
CA CYS A 7 -33.20 -5.08 70.74
C CYS A 7 -32.71 -4.23 69.56
N SER A 8 -31.54 -3.64 69.72
CA SER A 8 -30.78 -2.89 68.71
C SER A 8 -30.10 -3.83 67.71
N SER A 9 -30.42 -3.70 66.43
CA SER A 9 -29.64 -4.26 65.31
C SER A 9 -28.41 -3.38 65.04
N PRO A 10 -27.24 -3.96 64.71
CA PRO A 10 -26.04 -3.17 64.43
C PRO A 10 -26.17 -2.45 63.08
N PRO A 11 -25.64 -1.22 62.93
CA PRO A 11 -25.59 -0.55 61.64
C PRO A 11 -24.65 -1.31 60.70
N LEU A 12 -25.14 -1.61 59.49
CA LEU A 12 -24.32 -2.07 58.37
C LEU A 12 -23.20 -1.04 58.11
N PRO A 13 -21.97 -1.48 57.82
CA PRO A 13 -20.89 -0.56 57.53
C PRO A 13 -21.23 0.21 56.24
N ASN A 14 -21.43 1.52 56.37
CA ASN A 14 -21.39 2.49 55.27
C ASN A 14 -19.96 2.56 54.71
N GLY A 15 -19.55 1.49 54.05
CA GLY A 15 -18.35 1.42 53.21
C GLY A 15 -18.74 1.54 51.75
N GLY A 16 -19.48 2.60 51.40
CA GLY A 16 -19.67 2.95 50.00
C GLY A 16 -18.30 3.26 49.42
N ILE A 17 -17.76 2.35 48.60
CA ILE A 17 -16.59 2.63 47.79
C ILE A 17 -16.99 3.78 46.88
N VAL A 18 -16.56 5.00 47.22
CA VAL A 18 -16.61 6.14 46.32
C VAL A 18 -15.66 5.79 45.18
N MET A 19 -16.18 5.15 44.13
CA MET A 19 -15.42 4.94 42.91
C MET A 19 -15.04 6.33 42.41
N SER A 20 -13.74 6.62 42.41
CA SER A 20 -13.21 7.83 41.80
C SER A 20 -13.75 7.92 40.36
N PRO A 21 -14.16 9.10 39.90
CA PRO A 21 -14.75 9.25 38.57
C PRO A 21 -13.77 8.70 37.54
N ILE A 22 -14.23 7.73 36.74
CA ILE A 22 -13.43 7.10 35.69
C ILE A 22 -12.97 8.21 34.73
N LYS A 23 -11.67 8.50 34.74
CA LYS A 23 -11.07 9.45 33.80
C LYS A 23 -10.65 8.67 32.55
N PRO A 24 -11.25 8.94 31.38
CA PRO A 24 -10.86 8.30 30.14
C PRO A 24 -9.39 8.58 29.83
N SER A 25 -8.64 7.56 29.40
CA SER A 25 -7.22 7.70 29.06
C SER A 25 -7.01 7.72 27.55
N ILE A 26 -5.79 8.06 27.11
CA ILE A 26 -5.43 7.93 25.68
C ILE A 26 -5.56 6.49 25.19
N GLU A 27 -5.31 5.52 26.06
CA GLU A 27 -5.50 4.10 25.75
C GLU A 27 -6.97 3.80 25.43
N THR A 28 -7.90 4.33 26.23
CA THR A 28 -9.34 4.22 25.99
C THR A 28 -9.72 4.83 24.64
N VAL A 29 -9.17 6.00 24.31
CA VAL A 29 -9.42 6.68 23.01
C VAL A 29 -8.96 5.81 21.85
N GLU A 30 -7.71 5.33 21.86
CA GLU A 30 -7.15 4.55 20.76
C GLU A 30 -7.87 3.20 20.59
N LYS A 31 -8.20 2.52 21.69
CA LYS A 31 -8.97 1.26 21.66
C LYS A 31 -10.39 1.48 21.12
N THR A 32 -11.07 2.54 21.57
CA THR A 32 -12.44 2.85 21.13
C THR A 32 -12.46 3.25 19.65
N ALA A 33 -11.51 4.08 19.21
CA ALA A 33 -11.37 4.44 17.80
C ALA A 33 -11.12 3.21 16.93
N ALA A 34 -10.20 2.33 17.35
CA ALA A 34 -9.91 1.11 16.60
C ALA A 34 -11.08 0.13 16.56
N ALA A 35 -11.83 -0.04 17.66
CA ALA A 35 -13.02 -0.87 17.71
C ALA A 35 -14.08 -0.37 16.73
N LYS A 36 -14.34 0.94 16.71
CA LYS A 36 -15.28 1.55 15.75
C LYS A 36 -14.83 1.32 14.30
N VAL A 37 -13.55 1.56 14.02
CA VAL A 37 -12.98 1.34 12.68
C VAL A 37 -13.11 -0.12 12.23
N PHE A 38 -12.84 -1.07 13.13
CA PHE A 38 -12.97 -2.49 12.84
C PHE A 38 -14.43 -2.88 12.57
N LEU A 39 -15.37 -2.45 13.40
CA LEU A 39 -16.79 -2.79 13.23
C LEU A 39 -17.35 -2.21 11.92
N GLU A 40 -17.10 -0.94 11.64
CA GLU A 40 -17.60 -0.30 10.42
C GLU A 40 -17.02 -0.97 9.16
N THR A 41 -15.72 -1.29 9.13
CA THR A 41 -15.11 -1.96 7.97
C THR A 41 -15.57 -3.42 7.85
N HIS A 42 -15.64 -4.16 8.95
CA HIS A 42 -16.08 -5.56 8.98
C HIS A 42 -17.51 -5.72 8.46
N PHE A 43 -18.44 -4.91 8.97
CA PHE A 43 -19.84 -5.00 8.56
C PHE A 43 -20.06 -4.41 7.17
N ASN A 44 -19.27 -3.41 6.74
CA ASN A 44 -19.32 -2.96 5.35
C ASN A 44 -18.92 -4.08 4.37
N GLU A 45 -17.85 -4.83 4.66
CA GLU A 45 -17.46 -5.99 3.85
C GLU A 45 -18.56 -7.06 3.82
N ARG A 46 -19.28 -7.29 4.92
CA ARG A 46 -20.34 -8.31 4.99
C ARG A 46 -21.66 -7.90 4.34
N LEU A 47 -22.04 -6.63 4.44
CA LEU A 47 -23.33 -6.13 3.96
C LEU A 47 -23.28 -5.70 2.49
N ASN A 48 -22.15 -5.14 2.03
CA ASN A 48 -22.05 -4.51 0.71
C ASN A 48 -21.18 -5.27 -0.30
N ARG A 49 -20.54 -6.39 0.10
CA ARG A 49 -19.79 -7.23 -0.83
C ARG A 49 -20.33 -8.67 -0.78
N PRO A 50 -20.51 -9.32 -1.94
CA PRO A 50 -20.82 -10.73 -1.98
C PRO A 50 -19.70 -11.50 -1.29
N ASP A 51 -20.08 -12.47 -0.46
CA ASP A 51 -19.13 -13.35 0.21
C ASP A 51 -18.25 -14.07 -0.83
N SER A 52 -16.94 -14.13 -0.56
CA SER A 52 -15.96 -14.62 -1.53
C SER A 52 -16.17 -16.11 -1.87
N ARG A 53 -16.63 -16.91 -0.91
CA ARG A 53 -17.03 -18.30 -1.14
C ARG A 53 -18.26 -18.38 -2.03
N THR A 54 -19.25 -17.51 -1.82
CA THR A 54 -20.44 -17.45 -2.68
C THR A 54 -20.08 -17.10 -4.13
N ARG A 55 -19.15 -16.16 -4.35
CA ARG A 55 -18.67 -15.84 -5.71
C ARG A 55 -17.98 -17.03 -6.39
N ARG A 56 -17.10 -17.73 -5.68
CA ARG A 56 -16.42 -18.92 -6.20
C ARG A 56 -17.41 -20.05 -6.50
N GLU A 57 -18.42 -20.22 -5.64
CA GLU A 57 -19.50 -21.19 -5.87
C GLU A 57 -20.31 -20.85 -7.12
N GLN A 58 -20.72 -19.59 -7.30
CA GLN A 58 -21.42 -19.15 -8.51
C GLN A 58 -20.59 -19.36 -9.78
N TYR A 59 -19.29 -19.05 -9.72
CA TYR A 59 -18.36 -19.31 -10.82
C TYR A 59 -18.31 -20.80 -11.16
N LEU A 60 -18.14 -21.66 -10.15
CA LEU A 60 -18.15 -23.11 -10.34
C LEU A 60 -19.45 -23.61 -10.97
N GLN A 61 -20.60 -23.20 -10.45
CA GLN A 61 -21.90 -23.63 -10.98
C GLN A 61 -22.07 -23.20 -12.44
N THR A 62 -21.57 -22.01 -12.79
CA THR A 62 -21.57 -21.51 -14.17
C THR A 62 -20.70 -22.41 -15.07
N GLN A 63 -19.50 -22.77 -14.64
CA GLN A 63 -18.61 -23.67 -15.41
C GLN A 63 -19.24 -25.06 -15.59
N LEU A 64 -19.83 -25.62 -14.54
CA LEU A 64 -20.51 -26.94 -14.60
C LEU A 64 -21.76 -26.91 -15.48
N PHE A 65 -22.48 -25.79 -15.50
CA PHE A 65 -23.67 -25.62 -16.34
C PHE A 65 -23.32 -25.57 -17.82
N TYR A 66 -22.32 -24.77 -18.20
CA TYR A 66 -21.90 -24.60 -19.60
C TYR A 66 -20.99 -25.71 -20.13
N ASN A 67 -20.67 -26.73 -19.33
CA ASN A 67 -19.92 -27.90 -19.77
C ASN A 67 -20.87 -29.06 -20.10
N PRO A 68 -21.17 -29.30 -21.40
CA PRO A 68 -22.08 -30.37 -21.83
C PRO A 68 -21.42 -31.75 -21.82
N HIS A 69 -20.10 -31.84 -21.67
CA HIS A 69 -19.35 -33.09 -21.77
C HIS A 69 -19.22 -33.85 -20.44
N LEU A 70 -19.64 -33.24 -19.33
CA LEU A 70 -19.61 -33.86 -18.01
C LEU A 70 -20.95 -34.52 -17.69
N SER A 71 -20.90 -35.77 -17.20
CA SER A 71 -22.03 -36.47 -16.59
C SER A 71 -22.49 -35.81 -15.29
N ASN A 72 -23.70 -36.16 -14.82
CA ASN A 72 -24.19 -35.61 -13.54
C ASN A 72 -23.33 -36.10 -12.36
N GLU A 73 -22.87 -37.34 -12.40
CA GLU A 73 -21.98 -37.92 -11.40
C GLU A 73 -20.63 -37.19 -11.33
N GLU A 74 -20.05 -36.83 -12.48
CA GLU A 74 -18.81 -36.04 -12.54
C GLU A 74 -19.03 -34.61 -12.02
N LYS A 75 -20.16 -33.98 -12.37
CA LYS A 75 -20.52 -32.65 -11.84
C LYS A 75 -20.67 -32.68 -10.32
N ASP A 76 -21.28 -33.72 -9.77
CA ASP A 76 -21.45 -33.88 -8.32
C ASP A 76 -20.12 -34.13 -7.61
N ALA A 77 -19.24 -34.96 -8.18
CA ALA A 77 -17.89 -35.17 -7.65
C ALA A 77 -17.07 -33.86 -7.61
N ILE A 78 -17.20 -33.01 -8.64
CA ILE A 78 -16.54 -31.69 -8.66
C ILE A 78 -17.10 -30.78 -7.56
N ARG A 79 -18.42 -30.79 -7.31
CA ARG A 79 -19.04 -30.02 -6.22
C ARG A 79 -18.56 -30.49 -4.84
N GLU A 80 -18.53 -31.79 -4.60
CA GLU A 80 -18.03 -32.34 -3.33
C GLU A 80 -16.57 -31.96 -3.08
N SER A 81 -15.73 -32.05 -4.12
CA SER A 81 -14.36 -31.59 -4.10
C SER A 81 -14.29 -30.09 -3.76
N PHE A 82 -15.08 -29.24 -4.41
CA PHE A 82 -15.13 -27.81 -4.14
C PHE A 82 -15.49 -27.48 -2.68
N TYR A 83 -16.55 -28.08 -2.13
CA TYR A 83 -16.94 -27.83 -0.73
C TYR A 83 -15.91 -28.35 0.28
N THR A 84 -15.24 -29.44 -0.05
CA THR A 84 -14.11 -29.96 0.74
C THR A 84 -12.98 -28.93 0.76
N HIS A 85 -12.60 -28.41 -0.40
CA HIS A 85 -11.58 -27.37 -0.54
C HIS A 85 -11.94 -26.06 0.20
N GLU A 86 -13.18 -25.59 0.11
CA GLU A 86 -13.67 -24.42 0.86
C GLU A 86 -13.58 -24.64 2.38
N THR A 87 -13.91 -25.84 2.86
CA THR A 87 -13.80 -26.18 4.28
C THR A 87 -12.36 -26.10 4.77
N TRP A 88 -11.41 -26.64 3.99
CA TRP A 88 -9.99 -26.57 4.30
C TRP A 88 -9.43 -25.15 4.22
N HIS A 89 -9.84 -24.39 3.22
CA HIS A 89 -9.49 -22.98 3.09
C HIS A 89 -9.88 -22.19 4.35
N LEU A 90 -11.13 -22.34 4.81
CA LEU A 90 -11.61 -21.69 6.03
C LEU A 90 -10.83 -22.14 7.28
N ARG A 91 -10.41 -23.42 7.37
CA ARG A 91 -9.57 -23.92 8.47
C ARG A 91 -8.18 -23.29 8.44
N GLU A 92 -7.54 -23.23 7.28
CA GLU A 92 -6.22 -22.60 7.11
C GLU A 92 -6.29 -21.10 7.45
N THR A 93 -7.28 -20.38 6.93
CA THR A 93 -7.48 -18.95 7.24
C THR A 93 -7.67 -18.71 8.74
N ARG A 94 -8.47 -19.55 9.44
CA ARG A 94 -8.64 -19.47 10.90
C ARG A 94 -7.34 -19.74 11.65
N SER A 95 -6.57 -20.74 11.22
CA SER A 95 -5.26 -21.08 11.80
C SER A 95 -4.27 -19.91 11.68
N ILE A 96 -4.20 -19.25 10.52
CA ILE A 96 -3.34 -18.06 10.33
C ILE A 96 -3.80 -16.94 11.26
N LYS A 97 -5.10 -16.61 11.29
CA LYS A 97 -5.64 -15.58 12.19
C LYS A 97 -5.31 -15.84 13.65
N SER A 98 -5.46 -17.08 14.12
CA SER A 98 -5.14 -17.48 15.49
C SER A 98 -3.66 -17.32 15.81
N ARG A 99 -2.76 -17.69 14.90
CA ARG A 99 -1.30 -17.56 15.09
C ARG A 99 -0.82 -16.11 15.05
N CYS A 100 -1.49 -15.24 14.31
CA CYS A 100 -1.19 -13.80 14.27
C CYS A 100 -1.72 -13.02 15.48
N GLN A 101 -2.70 -13.55 16.22
CA GLN A 101 -3.37 -12.89 17.35
C GLN A 101 -2.89 -13.38 18.73
N ALA A 102 -1.94 -14.31 18.78
CA ALA A 102 -1.41 -14.87 20.03
C ALA A 102 -0.56 -13.83 20.79
N VAL A 103 -1.22 -12.91 21.48
CA VAL A 103 -0.61 -11.98 22.42
C VAL A 103 -0.28 -12.74 23.71
N GLY A 104 1.00 -12.76 24.11
CA GLY A 104 1.45 -13.31 25.40
C GLY A 104 2.09 -14.70 25.36
N GLN A 105 2.39 -15.28 24.19
CA GLN A 105 3.28 -16.44 24.13
C GLN A 105 4.75 -16.01 24.22
N PRO A 106 5.62 -16.81 24.86
CA PRO A 106 7.03 -16.48 25.04
C PRO A 106 7.70 -16.20 23.70
N ALA A 107 8.65 -15.25 23.70
CA ALA A 107 9.49 -14.92 22.55
C ALA A 107 10.15 -16.21 22.02
N GLY A 108 9.63 -16.75 20.91
CA GLY A 108 10.02 -18.05 20.36
C GLY A 108 8.86 -18.94 19.89
N ALA A 109 7.62 -18.68 20.35
CA ALA A 109 6.46 -19.43 19.88
C ALA A 109 5.96 -18.94 18.50
N THR A 110 6.46 -19.59 17.45
CA THR A 110 6.01 -19.62 16.04
C THR A 110 5.14 -18.45 15.55
N SER A 111 5.75 -17.28 15.32
CA SER A 111 5.19 -16.29 14.40
C SER A 111 4.84 -16.99 13.08
N TYR A 112 3.72 -16.65 12.44
CA TYR A 112 3.38 -17.23 11.13
C TYR A 112 4.47 -16.96 10.09
N GLU A 113 5.24 -15.88 10.28
CA GLU A 113 6.45 -15.57 9.50
C GLU A 113 7.47 -16.72 9.52
N ASN A 114 7.58 -17.49 10.60
CA ASN A 114 8.47 -18.66 10.68
C ASN A 114 8.09 -19.79 9.71
N SER A 115 6.88 -19.74 9.13
CA SER A 115 6.47 -20.64 8.05
C SER A 115 7.19 -20.32 6.73
N TYR A 116 7.90 -19.20 6.67
CA TYR A 116 8.72 -18.78 5.54
C TYR A 116 10.20 -18.74 5.97
N GLU A 117 11.07 -19.14 5.06
CA GLU A 117 12.52 -19.01 5.18
C GLU A 117 12.99 -17.90 4.24
N ALA A 118 13.67 -16.88 4.78
CA ALA A 118 14.18 -15.77 3.97
C ALA A 118 15.48 -16.18 3.26
N LEU A 119 15.52 -16.03 1.94
CA LEU A 119 16.63 -16.44 1.09
C LEU A 119 17.53 -15.29 0.66
N LYS A 120 16.95 -14.14 0.29
CA LYS A 120 17.70 -12.94 -0.14
C LYS A 120 16.83 -11.67 -0.02
N ILE A 121 17.44 -10.50 0.14
CA ILE A 121 16.73 -9.22 0.02
C ILE A 121 16.65 -8.86 -1.47
N LEU A 122 15.45 -8.59 -1.97
CA LEU A 122 15.20 -8.19 -3.36
C LEU A 122 15.18 -6.66 -3.53
N GLY A 123 14.77 -5.93 -2.49
CA GLY A 123 14.74 -4.47 -2.53
C GLY A 123 14.39 -3.82 -1.19
N LYS A 124 14.84 -2.59 -0.98
CA LYS A 124 14.53 -1.76 0.20
C LYS A 124 13.64 -0.59 -0.24
N GLY A 125 12.42 -0.52 0.28
CA GLY A 125 11.46 0.54 0.01
C GLY A 125 11.35 1.56 1.14
N SER A 126 10.54 2.61 0.94
CA SER A 126 10.37 3.68 1.93
C SER A 126 9.67 3.25 3.23
N PHE A 127 8.96 2.11 3.22
CA PHE A 127 8.17 1.60 4.36
C PHE A 127 8.59 0.21 4.84
N GLY A 128 9.58 -0.41 4.20
CA GLY A 128 9.89 -1.81 4.44
C GLY A 128 10.89 -2.41 3.47
N VAL A 129 11.01 -3.73 3.54
CA VAL A 129 11.94 -4.53 2.73
C VAL A 129 11.17 -5.62 1.99
N VAL A 130 11.56 -5.90 0.75
CA VAL A 130 11.06 -7.03 -0.03
C VAL A 130 12.12 -8.13 0.01
N LYS A 131 11.72 -9.32 0.44
CA LYS A 131 12.58 -10.50 0.58
C LYS A 131 12.11 -11.61 -0.36
N LEU A 132 13.04 -12.31 -0.98
CA LEU A 132 12.78 -13.63 -1.54
C LEU A 132 12.64 -14.61 -0.39
N VAL A 133 11.54 -15.36 -0.35
CA VAL A 133 11.25 -16.32 0.71
C VAL A 133 10.80 -17.65 0.15
N GLN A 134 11.03 -18.73 0.89
CA GLN A 134 10.55 -20.07 0.61
C GLN A 134 9.53 -20.49 1.67
N GLU A 135 8.35 -20.98 1.27
CA GLU A 135 7.40 -21.56 2.24
C GLU A 135 7.98 -22.90 2.74
N LYS A 136 8.12 -23.03 4.07
CA LYS A 136 8.61 -24.27 4.69
C LYS A 136 7.55 -25.37 4.53
N PRO A 137 7.96 -26.61 4.24
CA PRO A 137 7.01 -27.72 4.14
C PRO A 137 6.28 -27.92 5.47
N SER A 138 4.96 -28.01 5.41
CA SER A 138 4.18 -28.45 6.57
C SER A 138 4.43 -29.94 6.82
N LEU A 139 4.45 -30.37 8.08
CA LEU A 139 4.59 -31.80 8.44
C LEU A 139 3.59 -32.66 7.65
N GLY A 140 4.12 -33.52 6.78
CA GLY A 140 3.33 -34.44 5.95
C GLY A 140 2.88 -33.92 4.57
N GLN A 141 3.29 -32.72 4.16
CA GLN A 141 3.02 -32.18 2.82
C GLN A 141 4.25 -32.25 1.91
N VAL A 142 4.12 -32.91 0.76
CA VAL A 142 5.14 -32.98 -0.29
C VAL A 142 4.67 -32.10 -1.45
N TYR A 143 4.90 -30.79 -1.34
CA TYR A 143 4.73 -29.87 -2.47
C TYR A 143 6.10 -29.49 -3.03
N PRO A 144 6.19 -29.16 -4.33
CA PRO A 144 7.40 -28.56 -4.87
C PRO A 144 7.76 -27.30 -4.07
N ARG A 145 9.06 -27.13 -3.81
CA ARG A 145 9.63 -25.96 -3.16
C ARG A 145 9.26 -24.71 -3.97
N GLN A 146 8.31 -23.91 -3.47
CA GLN A 146 7.89 -22.66 -4.10
C GLN A 146 8.52 -21.46 -3.39
N VAL A 147 8.99 -20.50 -4.19
CA VAL A 147 9.50 -19.22 -3.69
C VAL A 147 8.51 -18.09 -3.95
N PHE A 148 8.57 -17.07 -3.12
CA PHE A 148 7.68 -15.92 -3.12
C PHE A 148 8.46 -14.63 -2.84
N ALA A 149 7.88 -13.50 -3.21
CA ALA A 149 8.34 -12.19 -2.76
C ALA A 149 7.52 -11.77 -1.53
N MET A 150 8.17 -11.55 -0.39
CA MET A 150 7.55 -11.10 0.85
C MET A 150 7.93 -9.64 1.15
N LYS A 151 6.95 -8.74 1.05
CA LYS A 151 7.08 -7.34 1.49
C LYS A 151 6.80 -7.26 2.99
N VAL A 152 7.82 -6.89 3.75
CA VAL A 152 7.78 -6.74 5.22
C VAL A 152 7.73 -5.25 5.55
N ILE A 153 6.63 -4.80 6.15
CA ILE A 153 6.33 -3.38 6.37
C ILE A 153 6.23 -3.11 7.87
N ARG A 154 6.98 -2.12 8.37
CA ARG A 154 7.07 -1.87 9.81
C ARG A 154 5.95 -1.01 10.34
N LYS A 155 5.23 -1.51 11.34
CA LYS A 155 4.06 -0.82 11.92
C LYS A 155 4.41 0.54 12.51
N SER A 156 5.55 0.67 13.17
CA SER A 156 5.97 1.96 13.74
C SER A 156 6.09 3.06 12.69
N ASP A 157 6.67 2.74 11.54
CA ASP A 157 7.09 3.72 10.54
C ASP A 157 5.86 4.21 9.75
N MET A 158 4.97 3.29 9.39
CA MET A 158 3.69 3.60 8.76
C MET A 158 2.75 4.39 9.69
N LEU A 159 2.68 4.04 10.98
CA LEU A 159 1.79 4.72 11.93
C LEU A 159 2.28 6.13 12.25
N ARG A 160 3.60 6.33 12.36
CA ARG A 160 4.21 7.67 12.48
C ARG A 160 3.90 8.55 11.28
N SER A 161 3.82 7.97 10.10
CA SER A 161 3.51 8.68 8.85
C SER A 161 2.01 8.70 8.52
N SER A 162 1.14 8.22 9.41
CA SER A 162 -0.32 8.15 9.25
C SER A 162 -0.74 7.49 7.93
N GLN A 163 -0.07 6.39 7.57
CA GLN A 163 -0.28 5.65 6.32
C GLN A 163 -1.17 4.39 6.49
N GLU A 164 -1.86 4.24 7.61
CA GLU A 164 -2.74 3.09 7.87
C GLU A 164 -3.84 2.89 6.81
N GLY A 165 -4.43 3.98 6.30
CA GLY A 165 -5.41 3.92 5.21
C GLY A 165 -4.81 3.44 3.88
N HIS A 166 -3.59 3.87 3.54
CA HIS A 166 -2.90 3.51 2.30
C HIS A 166 -2.50 2.03 2.28
N LEU A 167 -2.02 1.49 3.40
CA LEU A 167 -1.67 0.06 3.49
C LEU A 167 -2.87 -0.87 3.48
N ARG A 168 -4.02 -0.39 3.98
CA ARG A 168 -5.29 -1.10 3.79
C ARG A 168 -5.69 -1.06 2.33
N ALA A 169 -5.64 0.11 1.67
CA ALA A 169 -5.94 0.23 0.24
C ALA A 169 -5.08 -0.71 -0.62
N GLU A 170 -3.77 -0.79 -0.35
CA GLU A 170 -2.86 -1.69 -1.06
C GLU A 170 -3.26 -3.16 -0.89
N ARG A 171 -3.57 -3.60 0.35
CA ARG A 171 -4.07 -4.96 0.60
C ARG A 171 -5.39 -5.22 -0.14
N ASP A 172 -6.36 -4.33 0.02
CA ASP A 172 -7.70 -4.45 -0.58
C ASP A 172 -7.64 -4.55 -2.08
N PHE A 173 -6.79 -3.73 -2.70
CA PHE A 173 -6.54 -3.76 -4.13
C PHE A 173 -6.00 -5.12 -4.58
N LEU A 174 -4.94 -5.61 -3.93
CA LEU A 174 -4.30 -6.87 -4.28
C LEU A 174 -5.22 -8.08 -4.06
N VAL A 175 -6.15 -8.00 -3.10
CA VAL A 175 -7.21 -9.00 -2.93
C VAL A 175 -8.25 -8.91 -4.05
N ALA A 176 -8.65 -7.69 -4.44
CA ALA A 176 -9.62 -7.47 -5.51
C ALA A 176 -9.09 -7.83 -6.91
N SER A 177 -7.77 -7.83 -7.10
CA SER A 177 -7.10 -8.20 -8.35
C SER A 177 -6.86 -9.70 -8.52
N GLU A 178 -7.41 -10.55 -7.65
CA GLU A 178 -7.34 -12.00 -7.79
C GLU A 178 -7.84 -12.44 -9.18
N GLY A 179 -7.04 -13.26 -9.87
CA GLY A 179 -7.31 -13.72 -11.25
C GLY A 179 -6.83 -12.78 -12.35
N SER A 180 -6.23 -11.63 -12.02
CA SER A 180 -5.69 -10.71 -13.02
C SER A 180 -4.39 -11.20 -13.64
N ASN A 181 -4.29 -11.12 -14.97
CA ASN A 181 -3.04 -11.40 -15.70
C ASN A 181 -2.02 -10.26 -15.58
N TRP A 182 -2.44 -9.05 -15.25
CA TRP A 182 -1.60 -7.85 -15.36
C TRP A 182 -1.10 -7.30 -14.03
N ILE A 183 -1.63 -7.79 -12.91
CA ILE A 183 -1.27 -7.35 -11.56
C ILE A 183 -0.49 -8.48 -10.87
N VAL A 184 0.53 -8.13 -10.08
CA VAL A 184 1.28 -9.12 -9.29
C VAL A 184 0.35 -9.81 -8.28
N PRO A 185 0.17 -11.15 -8.35
CA PRO A 185 -0.77 -11.84 -7.47
C PRO A 185 -0.33 -11.85 -6.01
N LEU A 186 -1.27 -11.53 -5.12
CA LEU A 186 -1.13 -11.73 -3.68
C LEU A 186 -1.46 -13.18 -3.32
N VAL A 187 -0.54 -13.82 -2.61
CA VAL A 187 -0.70 -15.19 -2.09
C VAL A 187 -1.32 -15.14 -0.69
N CYS A 188 -0.79 -14.31 0.19
CA CYS A 188 -1.41 -14.05 1.50
C CYS A 188 -0.92 -12.75 2.13
N SER A 189 -1.71 -12.21 3.06
CA SER A 189 -1.34 -11.12 3.93
C SER A 189 -1.51 -11.51 5.39
N PHE A 190 -0.58 -11.09 6.25
CA PHE A 190 -0.66 -11.35 7.69
C PHE A 190 0.15 -10.32 8.48
N GLN A 191 0.14 -10.42 9.80
CA GLN A 191 0.82 -9.47 10.67
C GLN A 191 1.33 -10.13 11.94
N ASP A 192 2.26 -9.45 12.61
CA ASP A 192 2.65 -9.70 14.00
C ASP A 192 2.59 -8.40 14.81
N THR A 193 3.25 -8.35 15.97
CA THR A 193 3.26 -7.15 16.84
C THR A 193 4.06 -5.97 16.25
N SER A 194 4.97 -6.22 15.32
CA SER A 194 5.94 -5.25 14.80
C SER A 194 5.72 -4.93 13.32
N ASN A 195 5.25 -5.89 12.53
CA ASN A 195 5.26 -5.85 11.07
C ASN A 195 3.92 -6.29 10.46
N LEU A 196 3.71 -5.83 9.23
CA LEU A 196 2.75 -6.36 8.27
C LEU A 196 3.51 -7.09 7.17
N TYR A 197 2.90 -8.12 6.62
CA TYR A 197 3.47 -8.99 5.61
C TYR A 197 2.52 -9.12 4.43
N LEU A 198 3.02 -8.87 3.22
CA LEU A 198 2.38 -9.20 1.95
C LEU A 198 3.26 -10.22 1.23
N VAL A 199 2.77 -11.45 1.08
CA VAL A 199 3.43 -12.51 0.33
C VAL A 199 2.82 -12.54 -1.06
N MET A 200 3.63 -12.31 -2.08
CA MET A 200 3.26 -12.16 -3.47
C MET A 200 4.04 -13.17 -4.32
N GLU A 201 3.55 -13.45 -5.52
CA GLU A 201 4.32 -14.23 -6.50
C GLU A 201 5.65 -13.53 -6.82
N TYR A 202 6.71 -14.33 -6.93
CA TYR A 202 8.04 -13.83 -7.26
C TYR A 202 8.17 -13.56 -8.77
N MET A 203 8.67 -12.38 -9.13
CA MET A 203 8.92 -11.96 -10.51
C MET A 203 10.43 -11.99 -10.77
N PRO A 204 10.99 -13.07 -11.33
CA PRO A 204 12.44 -13.26 -11.37
C PRO A 204 13.15 -12.37 -12.39
N GLY A 205 12.43 -11.76 -13.34
CA GLY A 205 13.02 -10.87 -14.35
C GLY A 205 13.39 -9.47 -13.82
N GLY A 206 13.18 -9.20 -12.53
CA GLY A 206 13.39 -7.89 -11.93
C GLY A 206 12.29 -6.90 -12.31
N ASP A 207 12.59 -5.62 -12.20
CA ASP A 207 11.72 -4.53 -12.64
C ASP A 207 12.12 -3.98 -14.02
N PHE A 208 11.21 -3.22 -14.62
CA PHE A 208 11.41 -2.63 -15.95
C PHE A 208 12.45 -1.50 -15.94
N LEU A 209 12.67 -0.82 -14.80
CA LEU A 209 13.76 0.14 -14.68
C LEU A 209 15.11 -0.55 -14.84
N GLY A 210 15.31 -1.71 -14.21
CA GLY A 210 16.49 -2.54 -14.35
C GLY A 210 16.70 -3.04 -15.78
N LEU A 211 15.64 -3.21 -16.58
CA LEU A 211 15.76 -3.45 -18.02
C LEU A 211 16.23 -2.19 -18.77
N LEU A 212 15.64 -1.02 -18.49
CA LEU A 212 16.03 0.24 -19.10
C LEU A 212 17.48 0.62 -18.78
N ILE A 213 17.96 0.36 -17.55
CA ILE A 213 19.35 0.61 -17.18
C ILE A 213 20.32 -0.26 -17.99
N ARG A 214 19.96 -1.53 -18.24
CA ARG A 214 20.79 -2.47 -19.02
C ARG A 214 20.84 -2.15 -20.50
N GLU A 215 19.69 -1.78 -21.08
CA GLU A 215 19.56 -1.52 -22.52
C GLU A 215 19.83 -0.06 -22.90
N ASN A 216 19.77 0.86 -21.93
CA ASN A 216 19.80 2.32 -22.07
C ASN A 216 18.64 2.91 -22.90
N ILE A 217 18.47 2.45 -24.14
CA ILE A 217 17.39 2.85 -25.05
C ILE A 217 16.81 1.59 -25.70
N LEU A 218 15.48 1.51 -25.78
CA LEU A 218 14.76 0.44 -26.44
C LEU A 218 14.43 0.81 -27.88
N HIS A 219 14.58 -0.16 -28.78
CA HIS A 219 14.08 -0.03 -30.14
C HIS A 219 12.55 0.17 -30.14
N GLU A 220 12.01 0.99 -31.05
CA GLU A 220 10.59 1.38 -31.05
C GLU A 220 9.64 0.17 -31.06
N ALA A 221 10.03 -0.94 -31.70
CA ALA A 221 9.25 -2.18 -31.70
C ALA A 221 9.16 -2.85 -30.32
N VAL A 222 10.24 -2.81 -29.54
CA VAL A 222 10.32 -3.35 -28.18
C VAL A 222 9.52 -2.44 -27.24
N ALA A 223 9.72 -1.12 -27.33
CA ALA A 223 8.96 -0.14 -26.57
C ALA A 223 7.44 -0.27 -26.82
N ARG A 224 7.03 -0.50 -28.09
CA ARG A 224 5.62 -0.72 -28.44
C ARG A 224 5.00 -1.94 -27.76
N PHE A 225 5.74 -3.03 -27.65
CA PHE A 225 5.26 -4.23 -26.97
C PHE A 225 5.02 -3.93 -25.48
N TYR A 226 6.03 -3.43 -24.78
CA TYR A 226 5.93 -3.19 -23.34
C TYR A 226 4.95 -2.07 -22.98
N VAL A 227 4.90 -0.98 -23.74
CA VAL A 227 3.92 0.09 -23.50
C VAL A 227 2.49 -0.42 -23.74
N ALA A 228 2.28 -1.34 -24.69
CA ALA A 228 0.97 -1.99 -24.84
C ALA A 228 0.59 -2.83 -23.60
N GLU A 229 1.53 -3.60 -23.03
CA GLU A 229 1.27 -4.32 -21.78
C GLU A 229 1.02 -3.39 -20.58
N MET A 230 1.79 -2.32 -20.47
CA MET A 230 1.60 -1.30 -19.42
C MET A 230 0.22 -0.66 -19.52
N ILE A 231 -0.27 -0.40 -20.75
CA ILE A 231 -1.63 0.10 -20.98
C ILE A 231 -2.68 -0.89 -20.46
N LEU A 232 -2.53 -2.18 -20.75
CA LEU A 232 -3.46 -3.21 -20.27
C LEU A 232 -3.41 -3.35 -18.73
N ALA A 233 -2.22 -3.22 -18.13
CA ALA A 233 -2.06 -3.26 -16.69
C ALA A 233 -2.72 -2.07 -15.97
N VAL A 234 -2.57 -0.85 -16.52
CA VAL A 234 -3.23 0.35 -15.98
C VAL A 234 -4.74 0.27 -16.19
N GLU A 235 -5.20 -0.13 -17.37
CA GLU A 235 -6.62 -0.29 -17.68
C GLU A 235 -7.29 -1.31 -16.76
N GLU A 236 -6.58 -2.38 -16.40
CA GLU A 236 -7.05 -3.38 -15.44
C GLU A 236 -7.21 -2.81 -14.02
N ALA A 237 -6.25 -2.01 -13.53
CA ALA A 237 -6.39 -1.30 -12.26
C ALA A 237 -7.58 -0.32 -12.28
N HIS A 238 -7.77 0.38 -13.41
CA HIS A 238 -8.89 1.30 -13.64
C HIS A 238 -10.24 0.59 -13.68
N ARG A 239 -10.30 -0.61 -14.27
CA ARG A 239 -11.49 -1.50 -14.27
C ARG A 239 -11.88 -1.92 -12.85
N LEU A 240 -10.89 -2.14 -11.99
CA LEU A 240 -11.07 -2.40 -10.55
C LEU A 240 -11.40 -1.15 -9.72
N ARG A 241 -11.53 0.03 -10.35
CA ARG A 241 -11.83 1.34 -9.74
C ARG A 241 -10.68 1.98 -8.96
N PHE A 242 -9.44 1.64 -9.28
CA PHE A 242 -8.26 2.25 -8.68
C PHE A 242 -7.55 3.15 -9.69
N ILE A 243 -7.05 4.29 -9.20
CA ILE A 243 -6.01 5.08 -9.89
C ILE A 243 -4.68 4.70 -9.21
N HIS A 244 -3.66 4.38 -9.97
CA HIS A 244 -2.37 3.94 -9.44
C HIS A 244 -1.56 5.11 -8.85
N ARG A 245 -1.47 6.26 -9.55
CA ARG A 245 -0.83 7.52 -9.12
C ARG A 245 0.70 7.53 -8.95
N ASP A 246 1.36 6.38 -9.04
CA ASP A 246 2.84 6.28 -9.07
C ASP A 246 3.35 5.40 -10.23
N ILE A 247 2.76 5.56 -11.42
CA ILE A 247 3.19 4.81 -12.61
C ILE A 247 4.60 5.24 -13.00
N LYS A 248 5.53 4.27 -12.98
CA LYS A 248 6.95 4.43 -13.30
C LYS A 248 7.57 3.06 -13.65
N PRO A 249 8.74 3.00 -14.31
CA PRO A 249 9.37 1.75 -14.70
C PRO A 249 9.58 0.75 -13.54
N ASP A 250 9.97 1.22 -12.35
CA ASP A 250 10.24 0.39 -11.17
C ASP A 250 9.03 -0.46 -10.74
N ASN A 251 7.81 0.02 -11.03
CA ASN A 251 6.58 -0.64 -10.58
C ASN A 251 6.10 -1.73 -11.55
N PHE A 252 6.68 -1.83 -12.74
CA PHE A 252 6.40 -2.92 -13.69
C PHE A 252 7.44 -4.01 -13.52
N LEU A 253 7.02 -5.17 -13.02
CA LEU A 253 7.88 -6.32 -12.81
C LEU A 253 7.79 -7.29 -13.99
N ILE A 254 8.89 -7.99 -14.27
CA ILE A 254 9.00 -8.93 -15.38
C ILE A 254 8.85 -10.36 -14.84
N ALA A 255 7.79 -11.04 -15.27
CA ALA A 255 7.54 -12.43 -14.91
C ALA A 255 8.55 -13.39 -15.59
N ALA A 256 8.59 -14.65 -15.17
CA ALA A 256 9.51 -15.65 -15.72
C ALA A 256 9.36 -15.89 -17.24
N ASN A 257 8.17 -15.62 -17.78
CA ASN A 257 7.87 -15.69 -19.21
C ASN A 257 8.18 -14.38 -19.98
N GLY A 258 8.68 -13.34 -19.31
CA GLY A 258 9.01 -12.04 -19.89
C GLY A 258 7.87 -11.01 -19.92
N HIS A 259 6.64 -11.39 -19.57
CA HIS A 259 5.50 -10.48 -19.57
C HIS A 259 5.50 -9.56 -18.36
N LEU A 260 4.96 -8.35 -18.51
CA LEU A 260 4.86 -7.36 -17.44
C LEU A 260 3.68 -7.62 -16.50
N LYS A 261 3.93 -7.40 -15.20
CA LYS A 261 2.90 -7.25 -14.17
C LYS A 261 3.16 -6.01 -13.33
N ILE A 262 2.14 -5.22 -13.07
CA ILE A 262 2.26 -4.03 -12.23
C ILE A 262 2.21 -4.37 -10.74
N SER A 263 3.00 -3.65 -9.94
CA SER A 263 3.16 -3.80 -8.50
C SER A 263 3.14 -2.44 -7.78
N ASP A 264 3.20 -2.47 -6.45
CA ASP A 264 3.29 -1.31 -5.54
C ASP A 264 2.14 -0.29 -5.63
N PHE A 265 0.98 -0.70 -5.14
CA PHE A 265 -0.24 0.12 -5.05
C PHE A 265 -0.32 0.94 -3.75
N GLY A 266 0.81 1.16 -3.07
CA GLY A 266 0.87 1.90 -1.80
C GLY A 266 0.39 3.36 -1.90
N LEU A 267 0.35 3.92 -3.11
CA LEU A 267 -0.19 5.24 -3.39
C LEU A 267 -1.49 5.20 -4.20
N ALA A 268 -2.12 4.03 -4.37
CA ALA A 268 -3.35 3.94 -5.16
C ALA A 268 -4.52 4.71 -4.51
N PHE A 269 -5.55 4.99 -5.31
CA PHE A 269 -6.75 5.69 -4.86
C PHE A 269 -8.01 5.04 -5.44
N ASP A 270 -8.96 4.70 -4.56
CA ASP A 270 -10.29 4.19 -4.90
C ASP A 270 -11.43 5.02 -4.25
N GLY A 271 -11.08 6.18 -3.69
CA GLY A 271 -12.03 7.04 -3.00
C GLY A 271 -12.69 6.45 -1.76
N HIS A 272 -12.41 5.20 -1.36
CA HIS A 272 -13.11 4.56 -0.27
C HIS A 272 -12.77 5.23 1.07
N TRP A 273 -13.78 5.47 1.90
CA TRP A 273 -13.62 6.21 3.17
C TRP A 273 -12.60 5.56 4.12
N SER A 274 -12.49 4.22 4.14
CA SER A 274 -11.50 3.51 4.98
C SER A 274 -10.06 3.64 4.49
N HIS A 275 -9.85 4.14 3.26
CA HIS A 275 -8.53 4.40 2.70
C HIS A 275 -8.11 5.87 2.89
N ASP A 276 -9.00 6.72 3.40
CA ASP A 276 -8.71 8.10 3.76
C ASP A 276 -8.05 8.17 5.16
N GLY A 277 -6.84 8.73 5.26
CA GLY A 277 -6.19 8.93 6.56
C GLY A 277 -7.00 9.81 7.52
N ASN A 278 -7.83 10.73 6.99
CA ASN A 278 -8.66 11.60 7.81
C ASN A 278 -9.78 10.86 8.55
N TYR A 279 -10.23 9.71 8.03
CA TYR A 279 -11.22 8.86 8.69
C TYR A 279 -10.74 8.40 10.07
N TYR A 280 -9.49 7.93 10.14
CA TYR A 280 -8.87 7.48 11.38
C TYR A 280 -8.63 8.64 12.36
N ASN A 281 -8.12 9.75 11.84
CA ASN A 281 -7.89 10.96 12.64
C ASN A 281 -9.20 11.50 13.21
N TYR A 282 -10.27 11.54 12.41
CA TYR A 282 -11.59 11.96 12.86
C TYR A 282 -12.05 11.16 14.07
N HIS A 283 -11.97 9.82 14.03
CA HIS A 283 -12.40 8.99 15.16
C HIS A 283 -11.57 9.24 16.42
N ARG A 284 -10.25 9.44 16.30
CA ARG A 284 -9.40 9.74 17.46
C ARG A 284 -9.67 11.12 18.04
N TYR A 285 -9.64 12.15 17.21
CA TYR A 285 -9.75 13.53 17.68
C TYR A 285 -11.17 13.91 18.11
N SER A 286 -12.21 13.33 17.49
CA SER A 286 -13.58 13.49 17.98
C SER A 286 -13.76 12.91 19.38
N LEU A 287 -13.11 11.78 19.69
CA LEU A 287 -13.09 11.19 21.04
C LEU A 287 -12.26 12.02 22.02
N LEU A 288 -11.06 12.48 21.63
CA LEU A 288 -10.25 13.38 22.46
C LEU A 288 -11.05 14.63 22.88
N ASN A 289 -11.77 15.24 21.93
CA ASN A 289 -12.60 16.40 22.20
C ASN A 289 -13.78 16.08 23.14
N LYS A 290 -14.52 14.99 22.88
CA LYS A 290 -15.65 14.55 23.71
C LYS A 290 -15.25 14.23 25.14
N LEU A 291 -14.04 13.70 25.35
CA LEU A 291 -13.54 13.27 26.65
C LEU A 291 -12.69 14.36 27.34
N GLY A 292 -12.53 15.53 26.72
CA GLY A 292 -11.75 16.65 27.27
C GLY A 292 -10.26 16.37 27.43
N ILE A 293 -9.69 15.44 26.66
CA ILE A 293 -8.27 15.07 26.75
C ILE A 293 -7.45 16.03 25.90
N GLN A 294 -6.57 16.81 26.53
CA GLN A 294 -5.66 17.71 25.82
C GLN A 294 -4.34 17.04 25.48
N ILE A 295 -3.91 17.23 24.22
CA ILE A 295 -2.63 16.76 23.68
C ILE A 295 -1.80 18.00 23.38
N ASN A 296 -0.60 18.15 23.93
CA ASN A 296 0.21 19.35 23.72
C ASN A 296 1.17 19.20 22.55
N GLY A 297 1.60 17.97 22.24
CA GLY A 297 2.60 17.70 21.22
C GLY A 297 4.03 17.96 21.70
N ASP A 298 4.97 18.02 20.76
CA ASP A 298 6.38 18.29 21.04
C ASP A 298 6.66 19.79 21.25
N ASP A 299 7.91 20.15 21.55
CA ASP A 299 8.32 21.56 21.76
C ASP A 299 8.02 22.45 20.54
N ALA A 300 8.09 21.89 19.33
CA ALA A 300 7.76 22.61 18.10
C ALA A 300 6.25 22.89 18.01
N ASP A 301 5.40 21.92 18.35
CA ASP A 301 3.94 22.11 18.43
C ASP A 301 3.56 23.16 19.47
N GLN A 302 4.25 23.19 20.62
CA GLN A 302 3.99 24.15 21.69
C GLN A 302 4.44 25.57 21.31
N LYS A 303 5.55 25.71 20.58
CA LYS A 303 5.99 26.99 20.00
C LYS A 303 5.02 27.48 18.92
N GLU A 304 4.61 26.58 18.02
CA GLU A 304 3.64 26.88 16.97
C GLU A 304 2.27 27.25 17.54
N SER A 305 1.86 26.66 18.66
CA SER A 305 0.60 27.02 19.32
C SER A 305 0.56 28.44 19.88
N LYS A 306 1.69 29.16 19.92
CA LYS A 306 1.74 30.60 20.24
C LYS A 306 1.45 31.48 19.02
N ASP A 307 1.55 30.92 17.81
CA ASP A 307 1.24 31.59 16.55
C ASP A 307 -0.24 31.37 16.20
N MET A 308 -1.05 32.39 16.46
CA MET A 308 -2.49 32.39 16.22
C MET A 308 -2.85 32.09 14.76
N HIS A 309 -2.03 32.51 13.79
CA HIS A 309 -2.31 32.32 12.37
C HIS A 309 -2.17 30.84 11.98
N LYS A 310 -1.05 30.22 12.38
CA LYS A 310 -0.81 28.79 12.15
C LYS A 310 -1.82 27.91 12.90
N GLN A 311 -2.23 28.33 14.10
CA GLN A 311 -3.27 27.64 14.87
C GLN A 311 -4.62 27.66 14.15
N LEU A 312 -5.01 28.79 13.56
CA LEU A 312 -6.27 28.95 12.84
C LEU A 312 -6.29 28.11 11.55
N GLU A 313 -5.21 28.15 10.76
CA GLU A 313 -5.07 27.34 9.54
C GLU A 313 -5.16 25.84 9.86
N ARG A 314 -4.47 25.38 10.91
CA ARG A 314 -4.49 23.99 11.36
C ARG A 314 -5.89 23.54 11.80
N ASN A 315 -6.55 24.35 12.62
CA ASN A 315 -7.91 24.04 13.08
C ASN A 315 -8.89 23.98 11.91
N ARG A 316 -8.74 24.87 10.93
CA ARG A 316 -9.54 24.86 9.70
C ARG A 316 -9.32 23.57 8.89
N MET A 317 -8.08 23.12 8.73
CA MET A 317 -7.76 21.86 8.05
C MET A 317 -8.34 20.63 8.77
N LEU A 318 -8.23 20.58 10.10
CA LEU A 318 -8.82 19.52 10.92
C LEU A 318 -10.36 19.51 10.79
N MET A 319 -11.01 20.67 10.86
CA MET A 319 -12.47 20.80 10.74
C MET A 319 -12.98 20.37 9.36
N MET A 320 -12.32 20.79 8.28
CA MET A 320 -12.67 20.34 6.92
C MET A 320 -12.58 18.82 6.76
N GLY A 321 -11.62 18.17 7.42
CA GLY A 321 -11.50 16.71 7.45
C GLY A 321 -12.59 16.03 8.28
N PHE A 322 -13.04 16.68 9.36
CA PHE A 322 -14.06 16.15 10.28
C PHE A 322 -15.46 16.22 9.70
N GLU A 323 -15.81 17.33 9.04
CA GLU A 323 -17.12 17.50 8.40
C GLU A 323 -17.44 16.38 7.40
N ARG A 324 -16.41 15.83 6.72
CA ARG A 324 -16.58 14.70 5.79
C ARG A 324 -16.94 13.39 6.48
N HIS A 325 -16.38 13.13 7.65
CA HIS A 325 -16.51 11.85 8.37
C HIS A 325 -17.52 11.90 9.53
N GLN A 326 -18.19 13.05 9.69
CA GLN A 326 -19.27 13.27 10.64
C GLN A 326 -20.63 13.10 9.96
N LYS A 327 -21.43 12.13 10.41
CA LYS A 327 -22.85 12.05 10.02
C LYS A 327 -23.54 13.33 10.50
N PRO A 328 -24.19 14.12 9.62
CA PRO A 328 -24.98 15.26 10.05
C PRO A 328 -26.07 14.74 10.99
N THR A 329 -26.13 15.26 12.22
CA THR A 329 -27.33 15.09 13.04
C THR A 329 -28.47 15.80 12.32
N SER A 330 -29.67 15.22 12.34
CA SER A 330 -30.92 15.77 11.82
C SER A 330 -31.31 17.08 12.54
N PHE A 331 -30.51 18.12 12.35
CA PHE A 331 -30.80 19.49 12.80
C PHE A 331 -30.73 20.40 11.58
N ARG A 332 -31.64 20.18 10.64
CA ARG A 332 -31.89 21.13 9.55
C ARG A 332 -33.08 21.98 9.96
N TYR A 333 -32.82 23.27 10.25
CA TYR A 333 -33.79 24.36 10.50
C TYR A 333 -34.23 24.68 11.94
N GLY A 334 -33.59 24.17 12.99
CA GLY A 334 -33.76 24.76 14.33
C GLY A 334 -35.18 24.69 14.93
N ILE A 335 -36.02 23.79 14.41
CA ILE A 335 -37.32 23.46 15.00
C ILE A 335 -37.20 22.04 15.56
N PRO A 336 -37.31 21.84 16.88
CA PRO A 336 -37.47 20.50 17.45
C PRO A 336 -38.83 19.97 17.01
N THR A 337 -38.86 18.85 16.27
CA THR A 337 -40.11 18.12 16.04
C THR A 337 -40.30 17.14 17.18
N GLU A 338 -41.46 17.20 17.86
CA GLU A 338 -41.84 16.40 19.04
C GLU A 338 -41.91 14.87 18.81
N SER A 339 -41.29 14.34 17.75
CA SER A 339 -41.10 12.91 17.53
C SER A 339 -39.72 12.43 18.01
N ASP A 340 -39.13 13.09 19.01
CA ASP A 340 -37.95 12.63 19.74
C ASP A 340 -38.31 11.44 20.66
N SER A 341 -38.90 10.39 20.08
CA SER A 341 -38.80 9.06 20.66
C SER A 341 -37.34 8.63 20.58
N GLU A 342 -36.79 8.13 21.68
CA GLU A 342 -35.39 7.70 21.87
C GLU A 342 -34.91 6.56 20.93
N ASP A 343 -35.62 6.28 19.83
CA ASP A 343 -35.41 5.22 18.85
C ASP A 343 -35.11 5.79 17.44
N ASP A 344 -34.40 6.92 17.37
CA ASP A 344 -34.14 7.63 16.12
C ASP A 344 -32.96 6.99 15.34
N GLY A 345 -33.28 6.05 14.43
CA GLY A 345 -32.56 5.83 13.16
C GLY A 345 -31.03 5.68 13.20
N ASN A 346 -30.50 5.00 14.21
CA ASN A 346 -29.06 4.87 14.46
C ASN A 346 -28.56 3.43 14.28
N THR A 347 -29.12 2.69 13.31
CA THR A 347 -28.64 1.33 13.03
C THR A 347 -27.25 1.37 12.39
N LEU A 348 -26.47 0.30 12.57
CA LEU A 348 -25.15 0.19 11.93
C LEU A 348 -25.25 0.22 10.40
N GLU A 349 -26.35 -0.30 9.86
CA GLU A 349 -26.68 -0.28 8.44
C GLU A 349 -26.83 1.17 7.94
N ASP A 350 -27.57 2.03 8.64
CA ASP A 350 -27.73 3.45 8.31
C ASP A 350 -26.39 4.21 8.26
N ILE A 351 -25.46 3.88 9.17
CA ILE A 351 -24.14 4.51 9.23
C ILE A 351 -23.29 4.06 8.03
N ILE A 352 -23.27 2.76 7.73
CA ILE A 352 -22.51 2.21 6.59
C ILE A 352 -23.05 2.76 5.28
N ASP A 353 -24.37 2.81 5.13
CA ASP A 353 -25.05 3.40 3.99
C ASP A 353 -24.69 4.88 3.81
N TRP A 354 -24.76 5.66 4.89
CA TRP A 354 -24.35 7.05 4.87
C TRP A 354 -22.88 7.20 4.46
N ARG A 355 -21.96 6.37 4.97
CA ARG A 355 -20.55 6.40 4.56
C ARG A 355 -20.35 6.06 3.09
N ASN A 356 -21.03 5.03 2.60
CA ASN A 356 -20.91 4.64 1.20
C ASN A 356 -21.48 5.70 0.25
N LYS A 357 -22.48 6.48 0.71
CA LYS A 357 -23.05 7.61 -0.01
C LYS A 357 -22.21 8.89 0.08
N CYS A 358 -21.67 9.23 1.25
CA CYS A 358 -21.10 10.56 1.54
C CYS A 358 -19.62 10.55 1.96
N GLY A 359 -19.11 9.44 2.50
CA GLY A 359 -17.72 9.29 2.94
C GLY A 359 -16.76 8.99 1.78
N ASN A 360 -17.26 8.52 0.64
CA ASN A 360 -16.46 8.23 -0.53
C ASN A 360 -16.03 9.51 -1.27
N ARG A 361 -14.77 9.56 -1.70
CA ARG A 361 -14.20 10.69 -2.42
C ARG A 361 -14.43 10.55 -3.92
N ALA A 362 -15.01 11.58 -4.53
CA ALA A 362 -15.24 11.63 -5.98
C ALA A 362 -13.98 11.99 -6.81
N SER A 363 -12.86 12.34 -6.15
CA SER A 363 -11.59 12.66 -6.83
C SER A 363 -10.36 12.62 -5.89
N ALA A 364 -9.20 12.45 -6.51
CA ALA A 364 -7.91 12.58 -5.86
C ALA A 364 -7.43 14.05 -5.87
N HIS A 365 -6.67 14.48 -4.86
CA HIS A 365 -6.11 15.85 -4.76
C HIS A 365 -4.73 15.87 -4.08
N SER A 366 -4.25 14.72 -3.60
CA SER A 366 -2.98 14.64 -2.87
C SER A 366 -1.82 14.67 -3.84
N VAL A 367 -0.78 15.46 -3.57
CA VAL A 367 0.45 15.50 -4.36
C VAL A 367 1.33 14.31 -3.97
N VAL A 368 1.26 13.22 -4.74
CA VAL A 368 1.95 11.94 -4.49
C VAL A 368 2.54 11.37 -5.78
N GLY A 369 3.50 10.45 -5.64
CA GLY A 369 4.20 9.77 -6.75
C GLY A 369 5.68 10.19 -6.91
N THR A 370 6.31 9.71 -7.97
CA THR A 370 7.69 10.03 -8.34
C THR A 370 7.72 11.22 -9.30
N SER A 371 8.42 12.30 -8.91
CA SER A 371 8.20 13.63 -9.50
C SER A 371 8.39 13.72 -11.02
N GLN A 372 9.30 12.95 -11.61
CA GLN A 372 9.55 12.98 -13.05
C GLN A 372 8.43 12.37 -13.91
N TYR A 373 7.57 11.54 -13.31
CA TYR A 373 6.44 10.88 -13.98
C TYR A 373 5.08 11.51 -13.64
N MET A 374 5.04 12.47 -12.71
CA MET A 374 3.79 13.10 -12.27
C MET A 374 3.16 13.97 -13.36
N ALA A 375 1.84 13.91 -13.48
CA ALA A 375 1.07 14.82 -14.32
C ALA A 375 1.02 16.25 -13.74
N PRO A 376 0.89 17.31 -14.56
CA PRO A 376 0.86 18.69 -14.10
C PRO A 376 -0.26 18.96 -13.08
N GLU A 377 -1.46 18.40 -13.30
CA GLU A 377 -2.60 18.56 -12.38
C GLU A 377 -2.34 17.98 -10.98
N VAL A 378 -1.50 16.94 -10.88
CA VAL A 378 -1.09 16.34 -9.60
C VAL A 378 -0.09 17.25 -8.91
N ILE A 379 0.86 17.85 -9.64
CA ILE A 379 1.88 18.77 -9.08
C ILE A 379 1.24 20.03 -8.52
N VAL A 380 0.24 20.58 -9.22
CA VAL A 380 -0.50 21.78 -8.77
C VAL A 380 -1.38 21.47 -7.55
N GLY A 381 -1.72 20.19 -7.32
CA GLY A 381 -2.64 19.79 -6.24
C GLY A 381 -4.11 20.05 -6.59
N GLN A 382 -4.45 20.06 -7.89
CA GLN A 382 -5.84 20.14 -8.33
C GLN A 382 -6.57 18.81 -8.10
N HIS A 383 -7.88 18.81 -8.27
CA HIS A 383 -8.62 17.56 -8.39
C HIS A 383 -8.26 16.83 -9.69
N TYR A 384 -7.87 15.57 -9.56
CA TYR A 384 -7.49 14.70 -10.68
C TYR A 384 -8.19 13.34 -10.61
N ASP A 385 -8.13 12.64 -11.73
CA ASP A 385 -8.79 11.36 -12.01
C ASP A 385 -7.82 10.41 -12.75
N GLY A 386 -8.30 9.24 -13.21
CA GLY A 386 -7.47 8.19 -13.82
C GLY A 386 -6.60 8.65 -14.99
N ARG A 387 -6.88 9.81 -15.60
CA ARG A 387 -6.06 10.36 -16.68
C ARG A 387 -4.62 10.63 -16.26
N CYS A 388 -4.33 10.86 -14.97
CA CYS A 388 -2.96 11.11 -14.53
C CYS A 388 -2.01 9.95 -14.82
N ASP A 389 -2.50 8.71 -14.79
CA ASP A 389 -1.69 7.52 -15.06
C ASP A 389 -1.31 7.44 -16.55
N TRP A 390 -2.17 7.92 -17.45
CA TRP A 390 -1.88 8.01 -18.89
C TRP A 390 -0.78 9.03 -19.23
N TRP A 391 -0.65 10.10 -18.45
CA TRP A 391 0.49 11.01 -18.57
C TRP A 391 1.80 10.27 -18.28
N SER A 392 1.84 9.53 -17.18
CA SER A 392 3.02 8.77 -16.76
C SER A 392 3.44 7.72 -17.79
N ILE A 393 2.49 7.04 -18.45
CA ILE A 393 2.78 6.14 -19.59
C ILE A 393 3.46 6.90 -20.74
N GLY A 394 3.03 8.13 -21.04
CA GLY A 394 3.69 8.98 -22.04
C GLY A 394 5.14 9.31 -21.66
N ILE A 395 5.40 9.57 -20.38
CA ILE A 395 6.76 9.80 -19.86
C ILE A 395 7.62 8.54 -19.97
N ILE A 396 7.08 7.36 -19.62
CA ILE A 396 7.80 6.08 -19.73
C ILE A 396 8.12 5.78 -21.19
N LEU A 397 7.19 6.00 -22.12
CA LEU A 397 7.44 5.81 -23.55
C LEU A 397 8.58 6.72 -24.05
N TYR A 398 8.61 7.98 -23.60
CA TYR A 398 9.72 8.88 -23.91
C TYR A 398 11.04 8.34 -23.35
N GLU A 399 11.06 7.93 -22.08
CA GLU A 399 12.25 7.38 -21.44
C GLU A 399 12.76 6.10 -22.14
N CYS A 400 11.87 5.21 -22.56
CA CYS A 400 12.22 4.02 -23.33
C CYS A 400 12.98 4.37 -24.61
N LEU A 401 12.61 5.47 -25.28
CA LEU A 401 13.13 5.82 -26.60
C LEU A 401 14.32 6.78 -26.54
N TYR A 402 14.45 7.58 -25.49
CA TYR A 402 15.48 8.62 -25.37
C TYR A 402 16.43 8.41 -24.18
N GLY A 403 16.21 7.39 -23.36
CA GLY A 403 17.07 7.01 -22.22
C GLY A 403 16.95 7.91 -20.99
N GLN A 404 16.14 8.97 -21.05
CA GLN A 404 15.88 9.88 -19.94
C GLN A 404 14.45 10.41 -20.02
N THR A 405 13.89 10.85 -18.90
CA THR A 405 12.58 11.51 -18.89
C THR A 405 12.67 12.95 -19.45
N PRO A 406 11.62 13.48 -20.11
CA PRO A 406 11.70 14.74 -20.86
C PRO A 406 11.84 15.99 -19.99
N PHE A 407 11.57 15.90 -18.69
CA PHE A 407 11.52 17.05 -17.78
C PHE A 407 12.48 16.97 -16.60
N LEU A 408 13.31 15.91 -16.54
CA LEU A 408 14.31 15.75 -15.48
C LEU A 408 15.25 16.96 -15.46
N SER A 409 15.61 17.39 -14.24
CA SER A 409 16.60 18.43 -14.04
C SER A 409 17.64 17.95 -13.04
N GLU A 410 18.90 18.24 -13.34
CA GLU A 410 20.04 18.04 -12.44
C GLU A 410 20.01 18.97 -11.22
N HIS A 411 19.36 20.14 -11.30
CA HIS A 411 19.17 21.03 -10.15
C HIS A 411 18.05 20.55 -9.20
N GLY A 412 17.45 19.40 -9.50
CA GLY A 412 16.68 18.58 -8.59
C GLY A 412 15.15 18.75 -8.69
N ARG A 413 14.46 18.06 -7.77
CA ARG A 413 13.00 17.83 -7.82
C ARG A 413 12.15 19.10 -8.00
N LYS A 414 12.55 20.23 -7.41
CA LYS A 414 11.77 21.47 -7.49
C LYS A 414 11.74 22.00 -8.92
N GLU A 415 12.88 22.00 -9.60
CA GLU A 415 12.96 22.44 -10.99
C GLU A 415 12.35 21.42 -11.94
N THR A 416 12.54 20.11 -11.71
CA THR A 416 11.82 19.08 -12.48
C THR A 416 10.31 19.31 -12.47
N LYS A 417 9.74 19.64 -11.30
CA LYS A 417 8.31 19.99 -11.20
C LYS A 417 7.96 21.26 -11.98
N GLN A 418 8.83 22.27 -11.94
CA GLN A 418 8.62 23.48 -12.73
C GLN A 418 8.65 23.19 -14.23
N ASN A 419 9.60 22.37 -14.70
CA ASN A 419 9.68 21.94 -16.10
C ASN A 419 8.41 21.22 -16.55
N ILE A 420 7.83 20.38 -15.69
CA ILE A 420 6.55 19.71 -15.95
C ILE A 420 5.39 20.71 -16.04
N LEU A 421 5.34 21.73 -15.17
CA LEU A 421 4.33 22.78 -15.26
C LEU A 421 4.46 23.60 -16.56
N ASP A 422 5.69 23.77 -17.05
CA ASP A 422 6.03 24.42 -18.31
C ASP A 422 6.16 23.44 -19.49
N TYR A 423 5.57 22.23 -19.41
CA TYR A 423 5.79 21.16 -20.40
C TYR A 423 5.58 21.58 -21.86
N ARG A 424 4.66 22.52 -22.13
CA ARG A 424 4.39 23.02 -23.49
C ARG A 424 5.62 23.70 -24.14
N LYS A 425 6.53 24.23 -23.33
CA LYS A 425 7.79 24.84 -23.75
C LYS A 425 8.97 23.87 -23.65
N GLN A 426 8.89 22.92 -22.72
CA GLN A 426 10.00 22.02 -22.38
C GLN A 426 9.98 20.70 -23.17
N LEU A 427 8.81 20.26 -23.65
CA LEU A 427 8.69 19.01 -24.40
C LEU A 427 9.28 19.17 -25.81
N PHE A 428 10.43 18.52 -26.03
CA PHE A 428 11.15 18.48 -27.30
C PHE A 428 11.53 17.03 -27.61
N PHE A 429 11.53 16.67 -28.90
CA PHE A 429 11.96 15.35 -29.37
C PHE A 429 13.31 15.48 -30.08
N PRO A 430 14.38 14.89 -29.51
CA PRO A 430 15.69 14.83 -30.17
C PRO A 430 15.63 14.19 -31.56
N HIS A 431 16.46 14.67 -32.48
CA HIS A 431 16.61 14.07 -33.82
C HIS A 431 17.22 12.65 -33.79
N LYS A 432 17.90 12.28 -32.70
CA LYS A 432 18.45 10.94 -32.48
C LYS A 432 18.09 10.43 -31.09
N PRO A 433 17.68 9.15 -30.96
CA PRO A 433 17.43 8.19 -32.05
C PRO A 433 16.25 8.59 -32.94
N ASP A 434 16.19 8.03 -34.14
CA ASP A 434 15.09 8.28 -35.08
C ASP A 434 13.83 7.56 -34.57
N VAL A 435 12.78 8.34 -34.29
CA VAL A 435 11.51 7.88 -33.70
C VAL A 435 10.39 8.29 -34.64
N SER A 436 9.52 7.35 -34.99
CA SER A 436 8.50 7.60 -36.00
C SER A 436 7.52 8.72 -35.61
N ASP A 437 7.04 9.46 -36.61
CA ASP A 437 6.02 10.51 -36.42
C ASP A 437 4.78 10.00 -35.67
N LYS A 438 4.42 8.73 -35.89
CA LYS A 438 3.29 8.08 -35.20
C LYS A 438 3.57 7.91 -33.70
N CYS A 439 4.81 7.60 -33.33
CA CYS A 439 5.21 7.47 -31.93
C CYS A 439 5.27 8.84 -31.26
N GLN A 440 5.83 9.84 -31.94
CA GLN A 440 5.85 11.22 -31.47
C GLN A 440 4.44 11.81 -31.30
N ASP A 441 3.51 11.56 -32.24
CA ASP A 441 2.08 11.94 -32.13
C ASP A 441 1.43 11.29 -30.90
N LEU A 442 1.72 10.01 -30.61
CA LEU A 442 1.21 9.35 -29.41
C LEU A 442 1.73 10.03 -28.13
N MET A 443 3.05 10.23 -28.03
CA MET A 443 3.66 10.90 -26.88
C MET A 443 3.09 12.30 -26.69
N TYR A 444 2.97 13.07 -27.77
CA TYR A 444 2.38 14.40 -27.73
C TYR A 444 0.93 14.40 -27.24
N ARG A 445 0.13 13.38 -27.59
CA ARG A 445 -1.28 13.27 -27.15
C ARG A 445 -1.44 12.78 -25.71
N LEU A 446 -0.49 11.99 -25.19
CA LEU A 446 -0.47 11.56 -23.79
C LEU A 446 0.07 12.66 -22.86
N ILE A 447 1.10 13.39 -23.30
CA ILE A 447 1.76 14.47 -22.55
C ILE A 447 1.06 15.81 -22.84
N ARG A 448 -0.23 15.88 -22.48
CA ARG A 448 -1.11 17.07 -22.59
C ARG A 448 -1.88 17.33 -21.31
N ASP A 449 -2.50 18.51 -21.22
CA ASP A 449 -3.45 18.83 -20.16
C ASP A 449 -4.56 17.77 -20.09
N LYS A 450 -5.05 17.48 -18.87
CA LYS A 450 -5.98 16.38 -18.62
C LYS A 450 -7.24 16.43 -19.49
N GLU A 451 -7.71 17.62 -19.85
CA GLU A 451 -8.94 17.82 -20.64
C GLU A 451 -8.78 17.35 -22.09
N ASN A 452 -7.55 17.42 -22.62
CA ASN A 452 -7.22 17.14 -24.02
C ASN A 452 -6.33 15.90 -24.20
N ARG A 453 -6.04 15.18 -23.11
CA ARG A 453 -5.23 13.96 -23.09
C ARG A 453 -5.97 12.82 -23.77
N ILE A 454 -5.30 12.08 -24.65
CA ILE A 454 -5.90 10.92 -25.32
C ILE A 454 -6.24 9.83 -24.30
N CYS A 455 -7.53 9.52 -24.19
CA CYS A 455 -8.13 8.54 -23.30
C CYS A 455 -9.62 8.41 -23.68
N SER A 456 -10.40 7.59 -22.97
CA SER A 456 -11.83 7.46 -23.23
C SER A 456 -12.59 8.80 -23.19
N ARG A 457 -13.48 8.99 -24.17
CA ARG A 457 -14.37 10.16 -24.29
C ARG A 457 -15.29 10.35 -23.08
N ARG A 458 -15.45 9.32 -22.25
CA ARG A 458 -16.25 9.34 -21.02
C ARG A 458 -15.74 10.40 -20.03
N TYR A 459 -14.44 10.65 -19.97
CA TYR A 459 -13.89 11.73 -19.15
C TYR A 459 -14.34 13.10 -19.65
N GLN A 460 -14.33 13.34 -20.96
CA GLN A 460 -14.80 14.62 -21.54
C GLN A 460 -16.31 14.83 -21.30
N MET A 461 -17.11 13.77 -21.40
CA MET A 461 -18.55 13.82 -21.08
C MET A 461 -18.81 14.16 -19.62
N LYS A 462 -17.98 13.62 -18.71
CA LYS A 462 -18.02 13.95 -17.28
C LYS A 462 -17.66 15.42 -17.04
N ASP A 463 -16.57 15.91 -17.63
CA ASP A 463 -16.11 17.28 -17.45
C ASP A 463 -17.15 18.31 -17.96
N ARG A 464 -17.78 18.05 -19.12
CA ARG A 464 -18.87 18.91 -19.65
C ARG A 464 -20.09 18.94 -18.73
N GLY A 465 -20.48 17.78 -18.18
CA GLY A 465 -21.61 17.69 -17.24
C GLY A 465 -21.40 18.49 -15.95
N GLN A 466 -20.16 18.78 -15.57
CA GLN A 466 -19.84 19.62 -14.40
C GLN A 466 -19.92 21.12 -14.71
N LEU A 467 -19.73 21.53 -15.97
CA LEU A 467 -19.70 22.94 -16.38
C LEU A 467 -21.10 23.53 -16.62
N ASP A 468 -22.04 22.74 -17.14
CA ASP A 468 -23.36 23.24 -17.57
C ASP A 468 -24.38 23.45 -16.45
N GLY A 469 -24.02 23.20 -15.17
CA GLY A 469 -24.98 23.23 -14.05
C GLY A 469 -26.16 22.24 -14.22
N GLY A 470 -26.12 21.39 -15.25
CA GLY A 470 -27.12 20.40 -15.58
C GLY A 470 -27.05 19.17 -14.68
N ARG A 471 -28.05 18.29 -14.79
CA ARG A 471 -28.08 17.03 -14.03
C ARG A 471 -26.76 16.26 -14.23
N PRO A 472 -26.15 15.73 -13.16
CA PRO A 472 -24.90 14.98 -13.27
C PRO A 472 -25.01 13.89 -14.34
N THR A 473 -24.17 13.96 -15.38
CA THR A 473 -24.11 12.91 -16.43
C THR A 473 -23.56 11.59 -15.87
N ASP A 474 -22.84 11.65 -14.75
CA ASP A 474 -22.41 10.49 -13.98
C ASP A 474 -22.85 10.60 -12.52
N TYR A 475 -24.06 10.11 -12.22
CA TYR A 475 -24.62 10.02 -10.87
C TYR A 475 -23.76 9.18 -9.89
N LEU A 476 -22.83 8.39 -10.41
CA LEU A 476 -21.93 7.53 -9.62
C LEU A 476 -20.63 8.22 -9.19
N GLY A 477 -20.38 9.47 -9.61
CA GLY A 477 -19.20 10.23 -9.18
C GLY A 477 -17.86 9.57 -9.51
N ARG A 478 -17.77 8.87 -10.66
CA ARG A 478 -16.61 8.05 -11.00
C ARG A 478 -15.40 8.93 -11.33
N TYR A 479 -14.28 8.65 -10.68
CA TYR A 479 -12.97 9.23 -10.97
C TYR A 479 -12.12 8.32 -11.89
N VAL A 480 -12.67 7.21 -12.35
CA VAL A 480 -12.03 6.32 -13.31
C VAL A 480 -13.09 5.50 -14.03
N PHE A 481 -12.86 5.18 -15.30
CA PHE A 481 -13.78 4.39 -16.12
C PHE A 481 -13.16 3.04 -16.50
N PRO A 482 -13.96 1.96 -16.61
CA PRO A 482 -13.49 0.75 -17.25
C PRO A 482 -13.25 1.01 -18.74
N ASP A 483 -12.28 0.30 -19.31
CA ASP A 483 -11.88 0.37 -20.72
C ASP A 483 -11.44 1.77 -21.16
N ASP A 484 -10.85 2.54 -20.25
CA ASP A 484 -10.58 3.96 -20.47
C ASP A 484 -9.35 4.26 -21.34
N ALA A 485 -8.70 3.21 -21.85
CA ALA A 485 -7.64 3.28 -22.84
C ALA A 485 -8.13 3.10 -24.29
N GLU A 486 -9.44 3.06 -24.56
CA GLU A 486 -10.02 2.81 -25.90
C GLU A 486 -9.36 3.63 -27.03
N ASP A 487 -9.25 4.95 -26.86
CA ASP A 487 -8.69 5.87 -27.86
C ASP A 487 -7.16 5.73 -27.95
N ILE A 488 -6.50 5.34 -26.84
CA ILE A 488 -5.06 5.05 -26.81
C ILE A 488 -4.78 3.78 -27.63
N LYS A 489 -5.55 2.71 -27.41
CA LYS A 489 -5.43 1.44 -28.13
C LYS A 489 -5.71 1.57 -29.63
N ALA A 490 -6.60 2.49 -30.00
CA ALA A 490 -6.93 2.79 -31.39
C ALA A 490 -5.88 3.66 -32.11
N HIS A 491 -4.87 4.19 -31.40
CA HIS A 491 -3.86 5.06 -31.99
C HIS A 491 -3.07 4.36 -33.11
N ARG A 492 -2.72 5.11 -34.16
CA ARG A 492 -2.05 4.59 -35.37
C ARG A 492 -0.69 3.92 -35.09
N TRP A 493 -0.06 4.26 -33.98
CA TRP A 493 1.18 3.63 -33.53
C TRP A 493 0.99 2.17 -33.09
N PHE A 494 -0.20 1.81 -32.62
CA PHE A 494 -0.57 0.46 -32.18
C PHE A 494 -1.34 -0.35 -33.23
N LYS A 495 -1.41 0.11 -34.49
CA LYS A 495 -2.25 -0.51 -35.54
C LYS A 495 -2.06 -2.03 -35.68
N SER A 496 -0.87 -2.55 -35.41
CA SER A 496 -0.53 -3.98 -35.53
C SER A 496 -0.53 -4.74 -34.20
N VAL A 497 -0.93 -4.12 -33.08
CA VAL A 497 -0.92 -4.76 -31.76
C VAL A 497 -2.18 -5.59 -31.55
N PRO A 498 -2.07 -6.91 -31.32
CA PRO A 498 -3.21 -7.78 -31.07
C PRO A 498 -3.60 -7.77 -29.58
N TRP A 499 -4.26 -6.71 -29.14
CA TRP A 499 -4.59 -6.45 -27.73
C TRP A 499 -5.16 -7.64 -26.94
N THR A 500 -6.05 -8.44 -27.54
CA THR A 500 -6.70 -9.57 -26.85
C THR A 500 -5.78 -10.75 -26.59
N ARG A 501 -4.76 -10.95 -27.42
CA ARG A 501 -3.82 -12.08 -27.36
C ARG A 501 -2.40 -11.64 -27.03
N LEU A 502 -2.22 -10.39 -26.59
CA LEU A 502 -0.88 -9.85 -26.31
C LEU A 502 -0.14 -10.71 -25.26
N HIS A 503 -0.87 -11.19 -24.25
CA HIS A 503 -0.38 -12.09 -23.21
C HIS A 503 0.00 -13.50 -23.70
N GLU A 504 -0.34 -13.87 -24.94
CA GLU A 504 0.02 -15.15 -25.57
C GLU A 504 1.26 -15.02 -26.47
N ILE A 505 1.74 -13.80 -26.71
CA ILE A 505 2.86 -13.52 -27.61
C ILE A 505 4.16 -13.51 -26.83
N ASN A 506 5.16 -14.24 -27.32
CA ASN A 506 6.50 -14.23 -26.74
C ASN A 506 7.06 -12.79 -26.61
N PRO A 507 7.36 -12.35 -25.38
CA PRO A 507 7.91 -11.02 -25.14
C PRO A 507 9.30 -10.83 -25.77
N PRO A 508 9.70 -9.58 -26.09
CA PRO A 508 11.02 -9.27 -26.63
C PRO A 508 12.18 -9.70 -25.73
N PHE A 509 11.99 -9.69 -24.40
CA PHE A 509 12.95 -10.16 -23.42
C PHE A 509 12.30 -11.21 -22.54
N VAL A 510 12.89 -12.40 -22.51
CA VAL A 510 12.53 -13.49 -21.61
C VAL A 510 13.71 -13.72 -20.67
N PRO A 511 13.54 -13.58 -19.34
CA PRO A 511 14.65 -13.68 -18.41
C PRO A 511 15.27 -15.08 -18.40
N HIS A 512 16.59 -15.15 -18.45
CA HIS A 512 17.34 -16.40 -18.39
C HIS A 512 17.56 -16.80 -16.93
N VAL A 513 16.61 -17.54 -16.36
CA VAL A 513 16.63 -18.01 -14.96
C VAL A 513 17.17 -19.45 -14.87
N HIS A 514 18.11 -19.72 -13.96
CA HIS A 514 18.66 -21.07 -13.76
C HIS A 514 17.93 -21.90 -12.70
N GLY A 515 17.07 -21.27 -11.91
CA GLY A 515 16.29 -21.91 -10.85
C GLY A 515 15.22 -20.97 -10.31
N PRO A 516 14.28 -21.48 -9.48
CA PRO A 516 13.21 -20.66 -8.92
C PRO A 516 13.75 -19.53 -8.02
N GLU A 517 14.89 -19.72 -7.37
CA GLU A 517 15.56 -18.74 -6.50
C GLU A 517 16.54 -17.79 -7.21
N ASP A 518 16.65 -17.83 -8.54
CA ASP A 518 17.61 -16.99 -9.27
C ASP A 518 17.27 -15.50 -9.11
N THR A 519 18.23 -14.71 -8.64
CA THR A 519 18.08 -13.28 -8.33
C THR A 519 19.02 -12.38 -9.14
N ARG A 520 19.55 -12.84 -10.28
CA ARG A 520 20.51 -12.08 -11.11
C ARG A 520 20.03 -10.73 -11.63
N TYR A 521 18.72 -10.55 -11.74
CA TYR A 521 18.11 -9.31 -12.22
C TYR A 521 17.78 -8.33 -11.07
N PHE A 522 18.29 -8.61 -9.86
CA PHE A 522 18.18 -7.76 -8.68
C PHE A 522 19.57 -7.32 -8.23
N ASP A 523 19.68 -6.08 -7.72
CA ASP A 523 20.93 -5.54 -7.24
C ASP A 523 21.54 -6.39 -6.10
N GLU A 524 22.83 -6.71 -6.22
CA GLU A 524 23.56 -7.54 -5.24
C GLU A 524 23.90 -6.80 -3.93
N SER A 525 23.64 -5.49 -3.85
CA SER A 525 24.09 -4.61 -2.77
C SER A 525 23.35 -4.77 -1.43
N ALA A 526 22.28 -5.58 -1.36
CA ALA A 526 21.50 -5.78 -0.13
C ALA A 526 21.73 -7.18 0.45
N SER A 527 22.76 -7.34 1.29
CA SER A 527 22.95 -8.57 2.07
C SER A 527 21.84 -8.70 3.14
N ILE A 528 21.52 -9.93 3.55
CA ILE A 528 20.50 -10.17 4.61
C ILE A 528 20.96 -9.58 5.95
N ASP A 529 22.26 -9.42 6.15
CA ASP A 529 22.88 -8.90 7.38
C ASP A 529 22.62 -7.39 7.57
N ASP A 530 22.18 -6.67 6.53
CA ASP A 530 21.75 -5.27 6.60
C ASP A 530 20.42 -5.05 7.36
N GLN A 531 19.85 -6.08 8.00
CA GLN A 531 18.68 -5.94 8.88
C GLN A 531 18.89 -4.91 10.01
N THR A 532 20.14 -4.52 10.29
CA THR A 532 20.55 -3.51 11.27
C THR A 532 20.37 -2.06 10.84
N GLU A 533 20.19 -1.73 9.56
CA GLU A 533 19.96 -0.32 9.14
C GLU A 533 18.61 0.25 9.62
N SER A 534 17.77 -0.60 10.20
CA SER A 534 16.50 -0.17 10.75
C SER A 534 16.18 -0.83 12.09
N GLY A 535 17.05 -1.67 12.65
CA GLY A 535 17.05 -1.93 14.09
C GLY A 535 17.26 -0.61 14.87
N GLU A 536 17.20 -0.64 16.20
CA GLU A 536 17.77 0.48 16.97
C GLU A 536 19.14 0.83 16.37
N ALA A 537 19.40 2.13 16.13
CA ALA A 537 20.62 2.58 15.48
C ALA A 537 21.80 1.83 16.11
N ALA A 538 22.68 1.26 15.27
CA ALA A 538 23.91 0.66 15.77
C ALA A 538 24.50 1.64 16.80
N PRO A 539 24.88 1.17 18.01
CA PRO A 539 25.37 2.07 19.04
C PRO A 539 26.48 2.91 18.42
N THR A 540 26.40 4.23 18.60
CA THR A 540 27.40 5.15 18.07
C THR A 540 28.74 4.66 18.55
N PRO A 541 29.67 4.29 17.66
CA PRO A 541 30.99 3.89 18.09
C PRO A 541 31.58 5.05 18.89
N SER A 542 32.12 4.73 20.06
CA SER A 542 32.84 5.70 20.87
C SER A 542 33.98 6.32 20.03
N PRO A 543 34.44 7.54 20.37
CA PRO A 543 35.55 8.16 19.65
C PRO A 543 36.81 7.28 19.56
N GLN A 544 37.01 6.36 20.52
CA GLN A 544 38.11 5.40 20.51
C GLN A 544 37.89 4.26 19.50
N GLU A 545 36.65 3.78 19.35
CA GLU A 545 36.29 2.77 18.34
C GLU A 545 36.37 3.35 16.92
N ILE A 546 35.92 4.60 16.72
CA ILE A 546 36.05 5.31 15.43
C ILE A 546 37.53 5.39 15.02
N ARG A 547 38.43 5.76 15.94
CA ARG A 547 39.87 5.81 15.69
C ARG A 547 40.48 4.44 15.42
N SER A 548 39.92 3.37 16.00
CA SER A 548 40.34 2.00 15.72
C SER A 548 39.90 1.53 14.34
N ILE A 549 38.65 1.83 13.94
CA ILE A 549 38.09 1.48 12.63
C ILE A 549 38.82 2.23 11.51
N LEU A 550 39.13 3.51 11.73
CA LEU A 550 39.81 4.38 10.78
C LEU A 550 41.33 4.50 11.05
N ARG A 551 41.95 3.49 11.68
CA ARG A 551 43.36 3.52 12.10
C ARG A 551 44.36 3.76 10.97
N ASP A 552 44.02 3.36 9.75
CA ASP A 552 44.87 3.49 8.57
C ASP A 552 44.76 4.90 7.93
N PHE A 553 43.85 5.75 8.44
CA PHE A 553 43.63 7.12 8.00
C PHE A 553 44.29 8.14 8.94
N ARG A 554 44.56 9.34 8.43
CA ARG A 554 45.18 10.43 9.20
C ARG A 554 44.30 10.89 10.37
N PRO A 555 44.87 11.34 11.50
CA PRO A 555 44.11 11.81 12.66
C PRO A 555 43.04 12.88 12.35
N SER A 556 43.33 13.79 11.41
CA SER A 556 42.38 14.82 10.97
C SER A 556 41.11 14.23 10.32
N ILE A 557 41.22 13.10 9.62
CA ILE A 557 40.08 12.39 9.02
C ILE A 557 39.30 11.63 10.10
N GLN A 558 40.00 11.05 11.09
CA GLN A 558 39.37 10.37 12.23
C GLN A 558 38.56 11.34 13.09
N ASP A 559 39.09 12.54 13.34
CA ASP A 559 38.41 13.59 14.09
C ASP A 559 37.19 14.14 13.31
N LEU A 560 37.32 14.34 11.99
CA LEU A 560 36.21 14.72 11.13
C LEU A 560 35.10 13.65 11.10
N ALA A 561 35.46 12.36 11.00
CA ALA A 561 34.49 11.27 11.07
C ALA A 561 33.72 11.26 12.41
N THR A 562 34.41 11.56 13.51
CA THR A 562 33.82 11.66 14.85
C THR A 562 32.82 12.82 14.93
N GLU A 563 33.16 13.99 14.38
CA GLU A 563 32.26 15.14 14.30
C GLU A 563 31.02 14.84 13.46
N LEU A 564 31.20 14.24 12.28
CA LEU A 564 30.11 13.98 11.33
C LEU A 564 29.12 12.92 11.81
N VAL A 565 29.56 11.97 12.64
CA VAL A 565 28.71 10.90 13.21
C VAL A 565 27.96 11.35 14.46
N ALA A 566 28.48 12.35 15.18
CA ALA A 566 27.88 12.85 16.42
C ALA A 566 26.56 13.61 16.19
N GLU A 567 26.40 14.30 15.06
CA GLU A 567 25.18 15.02 14.74
C GLU A 567 24.12 14.14 14.05
N PRO A 568 22.87 14.14 14.55
CA PRO A 568 21.78 13.47 13.85
C PRO A 568 21.48 14.12 12.51
N TYR A 569 21.40 13.30 11.44
CA TYR A 569 21.13 13.76 10.09
C TYR A 569 19.79 13.26 9.55
N ASP A 570 19.04 14.11 8.85
CA ASP A 570 17.99 13.68 7.93
C ASP A 570 18.52 13.64 6.48
N THR A 571 17.66 13.38 5.49
CA THR A 571 18.08 13.37 4.08
C THR A 571 18.61 14.72 3.56
N ILE A 572 18.22 15.83 4.17
CA ILE A 572 18.66 17.18 3.76
C ILE A 572 20.01 17.48 4.41
N LYS A 573 20.15 17.23 5.72
CA LYS A 573 21.41 17.35 6.45
C LYS A 573 22.46 16.40 5.89
N LEU A 574 22.11 15.19 5.47
CA LEU A 574 23.06 14.26 4.84
C LEU A 574 23.64 14.83 3.55
N ARG A 575 22.84 15.51 2.72
CA ARG A 575 23.35 16.22 1.53
C ARG A 575 24.28 17.37 1.89
N SER A 576 23.96 18.10 2.97
CA SER A 576 24.84 19.14 3.48
C SER A 576 26.15 18.57 4.04
N ILE A 577 26.10 17.39 4.67
CA ILE A 577 27.29 16.66 5.14
C ILE A 577 28.11 16.19 3.95
N ASP A 578 27.49 15.58 2.94
CA ASP A 578 28.18 15.17 1.70
C ASP A 578 28.85 16.38 1.04
N GLN A 579 28.15 17.51 0.94
CA GLN A 579 28.72 18.76 0.40
C GLN A 579 29.88 19.28 1.27
N LYS A 580 29.78 19.18 2.60
CA LYS A 580 30.87 19.54 3.53
C LYS A 580 32.10 18.64 3.33
N ILE A 581 31.90 17.33 3.14
CA ILE A 581 32.96 16.38 2.82
C ILE A 581 33.61 16.73 1.47
N GLU A 582 32.80 17.06 0.45
CA GLU A 582 33.32 17.45 -0.86
C GLU A 582 34.18 18.71 -0.84
N LEU A 583 33.76 19.70 -0.04
CA LEU A 583 34.48 20.96 0.15
C LEU A 583 35.70 20.83 1.08
N THR A 584 35.95 19.66 1.66
CA THR A 584 37.08 19.43 2.56
C THR A 584 38.37 19.29 1.75
N ALA A 585 39.10 20.39 1.58
CA ALA A 585 40.36 20.45 0.82
C ALA A 585 41.48 19.56 1.37
N GLN A 586 41.35 19.08 2.61
CA GLN A 586 42.35 18.26 3.28
C GLN A 586 42.20 16.76 2.98
N ALA A 587 41.08 16.31 2.40
CA ALA A 587 40.79 14.90 2.11
C ALA A 587 40.96 14.58 0.62
N ASN A 588 41.61 13.45 0.31
CA ASN A 588 41.64 12.91 -1.05
C ASN A 588 40.32 12.20 -1.40
N GLU A 589 40.10 11.88 -2.68
CA GLU A 589 38.82 11.29 -3.14
C GLU A 589 38.45 9.98 -2.44
N THR A 590 39.44 9.12 -2.15
CA THR A 590 39.23 7.88 -1.41
C THR A 590 38.82 8.14 0.05
N GLU A 591 39.46 9.10 0.72
CA GLU A 591 39.11 9.53 2.07
C GLU A 591 37.70 10.14 2.12
N LYS A 592 37.31 10.93 1.11
CA LYS A 592 35.97 11.49 0.99
C LYS A 592 34.91 10.38 0.84
N ASP A 593 35.15 9.40 -0.02
CA ASP A 593 34.21 8.30 -0.22
C ASP A 593 34.09 7.42 1.03
N VAL A 594 35.21 7.17 1.72
CA VAL A 594 35.21 6.48 3.01
C VAL A 594 34.43 7.27 4.06
N LEU A 595 34.62 8.59 4.17
CA LEU A 595 33.86 9.43 5.10
C LEU A 595 32.36 9.43 4.80
N LYS A 596 31.97 9.57 3.53
CA LYS A 596 30.57 9.48 3.10
C LYS A 596 29.96 8.13 3.49
N HIS A 597 30.69 7.04 3.27
CA HIS A 597 30.26 5.70 3.64
C HIS A 597 30.20 5.53 5.16
N PHE A 598 31.19 6.04 5.89
CA PHE A 598 31.29 5.97 7.35
C PHE A 598 30.13 6.70 8.04
N VAL A 599 29.77 7.91 7.59
CA VAL A 599 28.62 8.66 8.11
C VAL A 599 27.31 7.90 7.88
N ARG A 600 27.17 7.23 6.73
CA ARG A 600 25.98 6.41 6.42
C ARG A 600 25.89 5.18 7.31
N LEU A 601 27.02 4.55 7.63
CA LEU A 601 27.09 3.36 8.49
C LEU A 601 26.91 3.66 9.97
N TYR A 602 27.58 4.70 10.49
CA TYR A 602 27.69 4.94 11.93
C TYR A 602 26.94 6.18 12.42
N GLY A 603 26.58 7.11 11.53
CA GLY A 603 25.90 8.35 11.90
C GLY A 603 24.42 8.14 12.25
N HIS A 604 23.91 9.00 13.13
CA HIS A 604 22.52 8.90 13.59
C HIS A 604 21.53 9.47 12.59
N LYS A 605 20.81 8.61 11.88
CA LYS A 605 19.68 9.06 11.06
C LYS A 605 18.54 9.58 11.93
N GLU A 606 18.26 10.88 11.83
CA GLU A 606 17.13 11.53 12.47
C GLU A 606 15.82 10.92 11.93
N ARG A 607 15.01 10.35 12.83
CA ARG A 607 13.71 9.77 12.46
C ARG A 607 12.77 10.89 12.03
N LYS A 608 12.05 10.67 10.92
CA LYS A 608 11.03 11.62 10.45
C LYS A 608 10.04 11.95 11.57
N ARG A 609 9.81 13.25 11.80
CA ARG A 609 8.82 13.78 12.75
C ARG A 609 7.45 13.13 12.48
N PRO A 610 6.79 12.50 13.48
CA PRO A 610 5.47 11.90 13.29
C PRO A 610 4.44 12.92 12.78
N ARG A 611 3.55 12.50 11.88
CA ARG A 611 2.48 13.37 11.34
C ARG A 611 1.40 13.67 12.38
N ASP A 612 1.03 12.66 13.17
CA ASP A 612 0.01 12.77 14.20
C ASP A 612 0.58 13.32 15.51
N ARG A 613 -0.07 14.34 16.09
CA ARG A 613 0.35 15.00 17.33
C ARG A 613 0.30 14.06 18.54
N VAL A 614 -0.62 13.09 18.56
CA VAL A 614 -0.70 12.08 19.63
C VAL A 614 0.59 11.26 19.73
N LEU A 615 1.28 11.07 18.61
CA LEU A 615 2.56 10.37 18.55
C LEU A 615 3.79 11.27 18.78
N ARG A 616 3.58 12.57 18.99
CA ARG A 616 4.61 13.57 19.31
C ARG A 616 4.62 13.97 20.79
N ASP A 617 3.49 13.83 21.46
CA ASP A 617 3.32 14.22 22.84
C ASP A 617 3.94 13.22 23.83
N GLU A 618 4.80 13.71 24.72
CA GLU A 618 5.62 12.89 25.62
C GLU A 618 4.80 11.94 26.50
N LYS A 619 3.60 12.38 26.93
CA LYS A 619 2.77 11.61 27.85
C LYS A 619 1.97 10.50 27.16
N THR A 620 1.81 10.60 25.84
CA THR A 620 0.87 9.76 25.10
C THR A 620 1.50 8.94 23.97
N LYS A 621 2.67 9.36 23.45
CA LYS A 621 3.32 8.74 22.28
C LYS A 621 3.51 7.23 22.40
N ASP A 622 3.98 6.74 23.54
CA ASP A 622 4.35 5.33 23.70
C ASP A 622 3.11 4.45 23.88
N VAL A 623 2.16 4.91 24.70
CA VAL A 623 0.87 4.24 24.90
C VAL A 623 0.10 4.18 23.58
N ALA A 624 -0.01 5.31 22.87
CA ALA A 624 -0.72 5.37 21.60
C ALA A 624 -0.04 4.49 20.53
N MET A 625 1.29 4.51 20.43
CA MET A 625 2.02 3.65 19.51
C MET A 625 1.82 2.16 19.81
N ALA A 626 1.89 1.77 21.09
CA ALA A 626 1.69 0.39 21.51
C ALA A 626 0.28 -0.12 21.17
N VAL A 627 -0.75 0.68 21.48
CA VAL A 627 -2.14 0.32 21.14
C VAL A 627 -2.33 0.24 19.62
N ARG A 628 -1.88 1.24 18.86
CA ARG A 628 -2.05 1.26 17.40
C ARG A 628 -1.36 0.08 16.71
N LYS A 629 -0.16 -0.33 17.16
CA LYS A 629 0.50 -1.54 16.63
C LYS A 629 -0.36 -2.80 16.75
N GLN A 630 -1.15 -2.91 17.81
CA GLN A 630 -2.04 -4.05 18.05
C GLN A 630 -3.37 -3.94 17.30
N THR A 631 -3.93 -2.72 17.19
CA THR A 631 -5.33 -2.54 16.80
C THR A 631 -5.54 -1.93 15.40
N ALA A 632 -4.57 -1.20 14.85
CA ALA A 632 -4.76 -0.44 13.61
C ALA A 632 -5.03 -1.31 12.37
N PHE A 633 -4.63 -2.58 12.40
CA PHE A 633 -4.71 -3.51 11.26
C PHE A 633 -5.56 -4.76 11.58
N LEU A 634 -6.52 -4.66 12.49
CA LEU A 634 -7.53 -5.70 12.65
C LEU A 634 -8.22 -5.98 11.30
N GLY A 635 -8.37 -7.26 10.96
CA GLY A 635 -8.91 -7.72 9.67
C GLY A 635 -7.88 -7.81 8.52
N TYR A 636 -6.61 -7.51 8.74
CA TYR A 636 -5.59 -7.51 7.68
C TYR A 636 -5.26 -8.90 7.11
N THR A 637 -5.46 -9.96 7.90
CA THR A 637 -5.09 -11.34 7.51
C THR A 637 -6.01 -11.88 6.40
N TRP A 638 -5.40 -12.27 5.28
CA TRP A 638 -6.07 -12.85 4.12
C TRP A 638 -5.16 -13.90 3.45
N ARG A 639 -5.75 -14.86 2.73
CA ARG A 639 -5.02 -15.87 1.96
C ARG A 639 -5.79 -16.22 0.68
N ARG A 640 -5.07 -16.34 -0.43
CA ARG A 640 -5.59 -16.84 -1.71
C ARG A 640 -5.91 -18.33 -1.57
N MET A 641 -6.94 -18.80 -2.26
CA MET A 641 -7.16 -20.24 -2.37
C MET A 641 -5.99 -20.88 -3.13
N ARG A 642 -5.48 -22.03 -2.66
CA ARG A 642 -4.36 -22.70 -3.32
C ARG A 642 -4.80 -23.18 -4.72
N PRO A 643 -4.05 -22.90 -5.81
CA PRO A 643 -4.44 -23.27 -7.17
C PRO A 643 -4.67 -24.78 -7.35
N GLU A 644 -3.88 -25.63 -6.69
CA GLU A 644 -4.02 -27.09 -6.70
C GLU A 644 -5.06 -27.63 -5.70
N GLY A 645 -5.79 -26.74 -5.02
CA GLY A 645 -6.64 -27.10 -3.90
C GLY A 645 -5.85 -27.45 -2.64
N TYR A 646 -6.46 -28.25 -1.76
CA TYR A 646 -5.94 -28.61 -0.45
C TYR A 646 -5.79 -30.13 -0.39
N MET A 647 -4.55 -30.63 -0.29
CA MET A 647 -4.33 -32.08 -0.14
C MET A 647 -4.92 -32.62 1.18
N MET A 648 -5.61 -33.74 1.08
CA MET A 648 -6.10 -34.52 2.22
C MET A 648 -4.92 -35.22 2.92
N PRO A 649 -4.77 -35.09 4.26
CA PRO A 649 -3.85 -35.95 5.01
C PRO A 649 -4.34 -37.41 4.93
N ARG A 650 -3.58 -38.25 4.24
CA ARG A 650 -3.76 -39.70 4.00
C ARG A 650 -4.86 -40.07 2.98
N ALA A 651 -4.41 -40.42 1.79
CA ALA A 651 -5.20 -41.05 0.72
C ALA A 651 -5.50 -42.54 0.98
N ASP A 652 -4.97 -43.14 2.03
CA ASP A 652 -5.05 -44.60 2.25
C ASP A 652 -6.43 -45.11 2.68
N THR A 653 -7.37 -44.22 3.02
CA THR A 653 -8.71 -44.61 3.49
C THR A 653 -9.84 -44.43 2.48
N LEU A 654 -9.59 -43.86 1.29
CA LEU A 654 -10.64 -43.62 0.28
C LEU A 654 -10.45 -44.36 -1.05
N PHE A 655 -9.35 -45.08 -1.26
CA PHE A 655 -9.19 -46.00 -2.39
C PHE A 655 -9.76 -47.40 -2.08
N LYS A 656 -11.08 -47.46 -1.93
CA LYS A 656 -11.85 -48.70 -2.13
C LYS A 656 -13.04 -48.44 -3.07
N LEU A 657 -12.76 -47.89 -4.25
CA LEU A 657 -13.60 -48.03 -5.44
C LEU A 657 -12.65 -47.92 -6.64
N GLY A 658 -12.48 -49.04 -7.34
CA GLY A 658 -11.42 -49.22 -8.33
C GLY A 658 -11.64 -48.43 -9.61
N LYS A 659 -10.62 -47.67 -10.02
CA LYS A 659 -9.96 -47.68 -11.34
C LYS A 659 -8.92 -46.54 -11.38
N PRO A 660 -7.71 -46.75 -11.94
CA PRO A 660 -6.71 -45.70 -12.08
C PRO A 660 -6.90 -45.00 -13.42
N HIS A 661 -7.60 -43.87 -13.44
CA HIS A 661 -7.49 -42.95 -14.57
C HIS A 661 -7.42 -41.52 -14.06
N GLU A 662 -6.33 -40.86 -14.49
CA GLU A 662 -6.10 -39.43 -14.64
C GLU A 662 -6.68 -38.50 -13.56
N LYS A 663 -5.78 -37.87 -12.78
CA LYS A 663 -6.10 -36.72 -11.96
C LYS A 663 -6.76 -35.65 -12.86
N PRO A 664 -8.01 -35.23 -12.61
CA PRO A 664 -8.51 -34.03 -13.25
C PRO A 664 -7.76 -32.84 -12.64
N THR A 665 -6.76 -32.35 -13.37
CA THR A 665 -6.15 -31.05 -13.11
C THR A 665 -7.24 -30.00 -13.35
N LEU A 666 -7.93 -29.59 -12.29
CA LEU A 666 -8.81 -28.42 -12.35
C LEU A 666 -7.92 -27.20 -12.55
N ILE A 667 -7.98 -26.63 -13.76
CA ILE A 667 -7.45 -25.30 -14.06
C ILE A 667 -8.37 -24.31 -13.34
N ILE A 668 -8.06 -24.00 -12.09
CA ILE A 668 -8.51 -22.77 -11.44
C ILE A 668 -7.44 -21.73 -11.77
N GLN A 669 -7.56 -21.09 -12.93
CA GLN A 669 -6.76 -19.93 -13.30
C GLN A 669 -7.35 -18.66 -12.69
#